data_AF-G0ACD0-F1
#
_entry.id   AF-G0ACD0-F1
#
_cell.length_a   1.000
_cell.length_b   1.000
_cell.length_c   1.000
_cell.angle_alpha   90.00
_cell.angle_beta   90.00
_cell.angle_gamma   90.00
#
_symmetry.space_group_name_H-M   'P 1'
#
loop_
_entity.id
_entity.type
_entity.pdbx_description
1 polymer ?
#
loop_
_entity_poly.entity_id
_entity_poly.type
_entity_poly.pdbx_seq_one_letter_code
_entity_poly.pdbx_strand_id
1 'polypeptide(L)'
;MSHPVCYRFVLSAASSILLIPMLSVKPGTAYAACNTSGQSTICDTGTPNPWTTTIGAGNLAAEDGRTITVGAGSRIAVDDANAISLRDNANIRVQNGGTVSANGIGGSGLYKTGANTVEFLNNGTLTIDQGGQVLATGTEFNAEAINPQGSGNLIINNGVIKADHVAAIWFQNTNGLNTIVNNETGVIQAPGDVIGASGNGAVDFTNKGRIIGNLVFSGGDDRLRLYTGSVITGNFDGGEGNNTLFLSGTGSASLPGSIVHFSSLIKNDTGTWTLTAPIAGIGIVEVQQGTLALTANNSAYKGQMRVDAAGVLEARAQNLPLTVVDNGLVRFAQPDNGTYTGLISGTGAVEKTGGGTLVLAPTASGGNTYSGGTKISAGTLAVGDAAHATAALSGGGNTTVASGATLGGYGSVTGSVTNNGTIAAANALPQFAGSSNGSFTINGPLTNAGLLQIGGQGVGNRLNVVGNYVGQKGSIALNTFLAGDGAASDRLVINGGAASGSSSLRITNAGGPGAAIVADGIEVVQTVNGATTTADAFALAAPVKAGAYSYYLAKGGVTSGTSENWYLRNIVTPTPPAVVPSTGSGEIPLYRPEVPIYTEVASVARQVNIQQLDNFHDRQGEQSLLTENGDLPAAWGRVWGSRTKQRQDGTVSPQFDGSMTGIQVGHDIYADTDASGQRNHYGLFAGFAHATGKVNGFAMAVQNLDVGNLAIDAYSLGGYWTHVGPSGWYTDAVLMGSSLSADPRSHDGVGAHTHGSALVGSIEGGLPMPLGADLTIEPQAQVIWQNLSLNDLNDGVSAVGFNNGNAFLARLGVRLKSRFETSGAIWQPYLRLNLLRSFGSHDSTTFDGTTVISNGSNQTAGQLNAGLVATINKSTSAFVTATYTTNLGGAQQRTVMADASIRWSW
;
A
#
# COMPACT_ATOMS: atom_id res chain seq x y z
N MET A 1 13.26 27.77 34.32
CA MET A 1 13.56 29.06 33.65
C MET A 1 12.85 29.02 32.31
N SER A 2 11.61 29.51 32.22
CA SER A 2 11.19 30.92 32.17
C SER A 2 11.14 31.46 30.74
N HIS A 3 9.97 31.19 30.13
CA HIS A 3 9.06 32.17 29.51
C HIS A 3 9.32 32.82 28.14
N PRO A 4 8.21 33.24 27.47
CA PRO A 4 7.99 33.20 26.01
C PRO A 4 7.65 34.57 25.39
N VAL A 5 7.46 34.65 24.07
CA VAL A 5 6.76 35.75 23.36
C VAL A 5 6.15 35.16 22.05
N CYS A 6 4.84 35.01 21.85
CA CYS A 6 3.71 35.95 21.62
C CYS A 6 3.53 36.37 20.14
N TYR A 7 2.37 36.06 19.51
CA TYR A 7 1.36 37.06 19.07
C TYR A 7 0.08 36.46 18.40
N ARG A 8 -1.08 36.83 19.00
CA ARG A 8 -2.46 37.15 18.50
C ARG A 8 -3.28 36.17 17.62
N PHE A 9 -4.44 35.66 18.05
CA PHE A 9 -5.78 36.23 18.39
C PHE A 9 -6.72 36.49 17.20
N VAL A 10 -7.71 35.58 16.98
CA VAL A 10 -9.13 35.88 16.68
C VAL A 10 -9.99 34.70 17.18
N LEU A 11 -10.86 34.94 18.17
CA LEU A 11 -11.92 34.03 18.62
C LEU A 11 -13.24 34.80 18.50
N SER A 12 -14.22 34.29 17.76
CA SER A 12 -15.53 34.95 17.57
C SER A 12 -16.54 34.52 18.63
N ALA A 13 -16.79 35.46 19.55
CA ALA A 13 -18.07 35.81 20.18
C ALA A 13 -19.11 34.70 20.47
N ALA A 14 -19.11 34.25 21.72
CA ALA A 14 -20.32 33.83 22.42
C ALA A 14 -21.17 35.10 22.72
N SER A 15 -22.40 35.12 22.21
CA SER A 15 -23.37 36.17 22.56
C SER A 15 -24.05 35.81 23.88
N SER A 16 -23.43 36.22 24.99
CA SER A 16 -24.07 36.34 26.29
C SER A 16 -24.99 37.56 26.26
N ILE A 17 -26.29 37.33 26.14
CA ILE A 17 -27.29 38.40 26.25
C ILE A 17 -27.40 38.79 27.73
N LEU A 18 -27.11 40.07 27.98
CA LEU A 18 -27.36 40.82 29.19
C LEU A 18 -28.81 40.62 29.66
N LEU A 19 -29.02 39.93 30.79
CA LEU A 19 -30.27 40.00 31.53
C LEU A 19 -30.29 41.33 32.30
N ILE A 20 -30.99 42.32 31.75
CA ILE A 20 -31.46 43.47 32.52
C ILE A 20 -32.52 42.91 33.49
N PRO A 21 -32.43 43.15 34.81
CA PRO A 21 -33.53 42.82 35.69
C PRO A 21 -34.60 43.89 35.44
N MET A 22 -35.46 43.67 34.44
CA MET A 22 -36.79 44.24 34.54
C MET A 22 -37.41 43.63 35.78
N LEU A 23 -37.68 44.47 36.77
CA LEU A 23 -38.60 44.19 37.86
C LEU A 23 -39.95 43.84 37.21
N SER A 24 -40.10 42.58 36.80
CA SER A 24 -41.38 42.00 36.45
C SER A 24 -42.13 41.87 37.76
N VAL A 25 -42.99 42.84 38.01
CA VAL A 25 -44.15 42.61 38.86
C VAL A 25 -44.87 41.44 38.21
N LYS A 26 -44.63 40.20 38.68
CA LYS A 26 -45.49 39.07 38.36
C LYS A 26 -46.88 39.48 38.86
N PRO A 27 -47.88 39.74 38.00
CA PRO A 27 -49.24 39.73 38.50
C PRO A 27 -49.43 38.34 39.13
N GLY A 28 -49.82 38.30 40.41
CA GLY A 28 -50.23 37.04 41.02
C GLY A 28 -51.32 36.43 40.14
N THR A 29 -51.20 35.14 39.82
CA THR A 29 -52.22 34.44 39.03
C THR A 29 -53.52 34.43 39.82
N ALA A 30 -54.51 35.16 39.31
CA ALA A 30 -55.85 35.25 39.86
C ALA A 30 -56.66 34.03 39.40
N TYR A 31 -57.46 33.42 40.29
CA TYR A 31 -58.45 32.44 39.84
C TYR A 31 -59.45 33.12 38.87
N ALA A 32 -60.09 32.36 38.01
CA ALA A 32 -60.97 32.92 37.00
C ALA A 32 -62.30 33.42 37.59
N ALA A 33 -62.94 34.37 36.93
CA ALA A 33 -64.38 34.59 37.00
C ALA A 33 -64.98 34.12 35.68
N CYS A 34 -65.86 33.10 35.73
CA CYS A 34 -66.44 32.50 34.54
C CYS A 34 -67.92 32.88 34.40
N ASN A 35 -68.26 33.58 33.32
CA ASN A 35 -69.63 33.96 33.02
C ASN A 35 -70.16 33.15 31.83
N THR A 36 -71.32 32.51 32.01
CA THR A 36 -71.98 31.71 30.98
C THR A 36 -73.19 32.46 30.42
N SER A 37 -73.15 32.76 29.12
CA SER A 37 -74.24 33.35 28.36
C SER A 37 -74.61 32.43 27.19
N GLY A 38 -75.79 31.82 27.28
CA GLY A 38 -76.22 30.80 26.32
C GLY A 38 -75.25 29.62 26.30
N GLN A 39 -74.74 29.27 25.11
CA GLN A 39 -73.76 28.19 24.94
C GLN A 39 -72.30 28.64 25.16
N SER A 40 -72.04 29.92 25.44
CA SER A 40 -70.69 30.45 25.60
C SER A 40 -70.34 30.72 27.05
N THR A 41 -69.16 30.31 27.49
CA THR A 41 -68.57 30.69 28.78
C THR A 41 -67.24 31.40 28.55
N ILE A 42 -67.09 32.59 29.12
CA ILE A 42 -65.84 33.36 29.10
C ILE A 42 -65.33 33.45 30.53
N CYS A 43 -64.09 33.04 30.72
CA CYS A 43 -63.38 33.09 32.00
C CYS A 43 -62.30 34.17 31.91
N ASP A 44 -62.36 35.17 32.78
CA ASP A 44 -61.37 36.26 32.85
C ASP A 44 -60.85 36.44 34.29
N THR A 45 -60.10 37.52 34.55
CA THR A 45 -59.53 37.84 35.87
C THR A 45 -60.41 38.79 36.70
N GLY A 46 -61.64 39.07 36.25
CA GLY A 46 -62.58 39.95 36.92
C GLY A 46 -63.10 39.38 38.24
N THR A 47 -63.87 40.18 38.98
CA THR A 47 -64.58 39.74 40.21
C THR A 47 -66.03 39.37 39.90
N PRO A 48 -66.62 38.36 40.58
CA PRO A 48 -66.05 37.60 41.69
C PRO A 48 -65.15 36.43 41.24
N ASN A 49 -63.97 36.36 41.85
CA ASN A 49 -62.97 35.30 41.75
C ASN A 49 -62.70 34.86 43.22
N PRO A 50 -62.59 33.56 43.55
CA PRO A 50 -62.20 32.45 42.65
C PRO A 50 -63.34 31.56 42.11
N TRP A 51 -63.24 31.15 40.84
CA TRP A 51 -64.00 30.03 40.27
C TRP A 51 -63.33 28.70 40.59
N THR A 52 -64.01 27.84 41.35
CA THR A 52 -63.46 26.58 41.88
C THR A 52 -64.32 25.36 41.57
N THR A 53 -65.37 25.51 40.76
CA THR A 53 -66.29 24.42 40.38
C THR A 53 -66.18 24.06 38.90
N THR A 54 -66.68 22.88 38.52
CA THR A 54 -66.72 22.43 37.13
C THR A 54 -67.50 23.39 36.22
N ILE A 55 -67.00 23.60 35.01
CA ILE A 55 -67.73 24.27 33.92
C ILE A 55 -68.33 23.20 33.00
N GLY A 56 -69.66 23.18 32.94
CA GLY A 56 -70.45 22.19 32.20
C GLY A 56 -70.97 21.06 33.09
N ALA A 57 -71.92 20.29 32.54
CA ALA A 57 -72.60 19.19 33.21
C ALA A 57 -72.29 17.81 32.57
N GLY A 58 -71.23 17.71 31.77
CA GLY A 58 -70.77 16.46 31.17
C GLY A 58 -71.70 15.93 30.07
N ASN A 59 -72.04 14.64 30.14
CA ASN A 59 -72.76 13.92 29.07
C ASN A 59 -74.28 14.23 29.00
N LEU A 60 -74.62 15.51 28.88
CA LEU A 60 -75.98 15.99 28.72
C LEU A 60 -76.09 16.74 27.39
N ALA A 61 -77.21 16.60 26.68
CA ALA A 61 -77.45 17.30 25.41
C ALA A 61 -77.39 18.84 25.55
N ALA A 62 -77.60 19.36 26.76
CA ALA A 62 -77.43 20.78 27.05
C ALA A 62 -75.98 21.27 26.89
N GLU A 63 -75.00 20.35 26.89
CA GLU A 63 -73.59 20.65 26.70
C GLU A 63 -73.12 20.50 25.24
N ASP A 64 -74.04 20.24 24.30
CA ASP A 64 -73.73 20.24 22.87
C ASP A 64 -73.48 21.68 22.37
N GLY A 65 -72.46 21.86 21.53
CA GLY A 65 -72.13 23.16 20.90
C GLY A 65 -71.50 24.21 21.83
N ARG A 66 -71.16 23.83 23.07
CA ARG A 66 -70.62 24.74 24.09
C ARG A 66 -69.27 25.33 23.69
N THR A 67 -69.10 26.63 23.88
CA THR A 67 -67.82 27.32 23.63
C THR A 67 -67.25 27.91 24.92
N ILE A 68 -66.02 27.54 25.29
CA ILE A 68 -65.34 28.03 26.49
C ILE A 68 -64.08 28.80 26.10
N THR A 69 -63.91 30.03 26.58
CA THR A 69 -62.66 30.79 26.45
C THR A 69 -62.07 31.07 27.82
N VAL A 70 -60.89 30.52 28.09
CA VAL A 70 -60.08 30.80 29.28
C VAL A 70 -59.11 31.91 28.92
N GLY A 71 -59.42 33.12 29.39
CA GLY A 71 -58.74 34.36 29.05
C GLY A 71 -57.32 34.44 29.61
N ALA A 72 -56.54 35.38 29.08
CA ALA A 72 -55.17 35.59 29.51
C ALA A 72 -55.05 35.87 31.01
N GLY A 73 -54.16 35.15 31.69
CA GLY A 73 -53.90 35.28 33.13
C GLY A 73 -54.99 34.71 34.05
N SER A 74 -56.08 34.16 33.51
CA SER A 74 -57.16 33.53 34.29
C SER A 74 -56.84 32.08 34.64
N ARG A 75 -57.20 31.64 35.86
CA ARG A 75 -56.96 30.27 36.34
C ARG A 75 -58.24 29.58 36.78
N ILE A 76 -58.64 28.53 36.05
CA ILE A 76 -59.61 27.55 36.55
C ILE A 76 -58.82 26.49 37.30
N ALA A 77 -59.05 26.36 38.61
CA ALA A 77 -58.43 25.33 39.42
C ALA A 77 -59.47 24.69 40.33
N VAL A 78 -59.80 23.44 40.02
CA VAL A 78 -60.76 22.63 40.78
C VAL A 78 -60.00 21.57 41.58
N ASP A 79 -60.63 21.05 42.63
CA ASP A 79 -60.06 19.99 43.47
C ASP A 79 -60.35 18.61 42.85
N ASP A 80 -61.05 17.72 43.56
CA ASP A 80 -61.40 16.35 43.12
C ASP A 80 -62.60 16.32 42.14
N ALA A 81 -62.53 17.09 41.06
CA ALA A 81 -63.59 17.20 40.04
C ALA A 81 -63.04 17.56 38.66
N ASN A 82 -63.87 17.46 37.62
CA ASN A 82 -63.49 17.98 36.29
C ASN A 82 -63.42 19.51 36.30
N ALA A 83 -62.46 20.12 35.60
CA ALA A 83 -62.43 21.58 35.46
C ALA A 83 -63.39 22.05 34.35
N ILE A 84 -63.38 21.36 33.21
CA ILE A 84 -64.29 21.57 32.08
C ILE A 84 -64.81 20.20 31.62
N SER A 85 -66.13 20.02 31.55
CA SER A 85 -66.76 18.76 31.12
C SER A 85 -67.98 19.04 30.24
N LEU A 86 -67.85 18.77 28.94
CA LEU A 86 -68.80 19.11 27.88
C LEU A 86 -69.18 17.89 27.04
N ARG A 87 -70.10 18.04 26.08
CA ARG A 87 -70.56 16.95 25.21
C ARG A 87 -70.12 17.13 23.74
N ASP A 88 -71.03 17.19 22.78
CA ASP A 88 -70.72 17.11 21.35
C ASP A 88 -70.46 18.50 20.75
N ASN A 89 -69.53 18.63 19.79
CA ASN A 89 -69.18 19.89 19.11
C ASN A 89 -68.69 21.01 20.05
N ALA A 90 -68.04 20.66 21.16
CA ALA A 90 -67.47 21.62 22.09
C ALA A 90 -66.31 22.42 21.46
N ASN A 91 -66.14 23.69 21.82
CA ASN A 91 -65.01 24.52 21.39
C ASN A 91 -64.36 25.19 22.60
N ILE A 92 -63.19 24.72 23.01
CA ILE A 92 -62.46 25.19 24.18
C ILE A 92 -61.19 25.90 23.72
N ARG A 93 -60.96 27.13 24.18
CA ARG A 93 -59.72 27.87 23.95
C ARG A 93 -59.08 28.32 25.25
N VAL A 94 -57.84 27.90 25.50
CA VAL A 94 -57.00 28.38 26.60
C VAL A 94 -55.99 29.37 26.05
N GLN A 95 -56.19 30.65 26.35
CA GLN A 95 -55.35 31.73 25.82
C GLN A 95 -54.00 31.82 26.55
N ASN A 96 -53.09 32.63 26.02
CA ASN A 96 -51.76 32.89 26.60
C ASN A 96 -51.85 33.29 28.08
N GLY A 97 -51.18 32.54 28.95
CA GLY A 97 -51.18 32.76 30.40
C GLY A 97 -52.44 32.26 31.12
N GLY A 98 -53.42 31.73 30.41
CA GLY A 98 -54.56 31.03 30.99
C GLY A 98 -54.15 29.64 31.51
N THR A 99 -54.75 29.19 32.60
CA THR A 99 -54.49 27.86 33.18
C THR A 99 -55.78 27.15 33.53
N VAL A 100 -55.91 25.90 33.12
CA VAL A 100 -56.97 24.98 33.54
C VAL A 100 -56.30 23.83 34.28
N SER A 101 -56.69 23.58 35.52
CA SER A 101 -56.09 22.52 36.33
C SER A 101 -57.11 21.79 37.20
N ALA A 102 -56.92 20.48 37.39
CA ALA A 102 -57.66 19.68 38.36
C ALA A 102 -56.71 18.89 39.27
N ASN A 103 -57.11 18.72 40.53
CA ASN A 103 -56.38 17.98 41.55
C ASN A 103 -57.12 16.67 41.91
N GLY A 104 -57.32 15.79 40.91
CA GLY A 104 -57.99 14.51 41.09
C GLY A 104 -57.26 13.58 42.07
N ILE A 105 -57.95 13.13 43.11
CA ILE A 105 -57.44 12.20 44.13
C ILE A 105 -58.29 10.93 44.24
N GLY A 106 -59.53 10.93 43.75
CA GLY A 106 -60.39 9.75 43.66
C GLY A 106 -61.82 10.00 43.15
N GLY A 107 -62.09 11.17 42.57
CA GLY A 107 -63.41 11.56 42.08
C GLY A 107 -63.75 10.91 40.74
N SER A 108 -64.94 10.34 40.60
CA SER A 108 -65.31 9.64 39.35
C SER A 108 -65.48 10.55 38.13
N GLY A 109 -65.60 11.87 38.32
CA GLY A 109 -65.93 12.81 37.25
C GLY A 109 -67.33 12.64 36.66
N LEU A 110 -67.72 13.51 35.74
CA LEU A 110 -69.07 13.52 35.16
C LEU A 110 -69.27 12.42 34.10
N TYR A 111 -68.20 12.00 33.42
CA TYR A 111 -68.21 10.87 32.49
C TYR A 111 -67.91 9.52 33.15
N LYS A 112 -67.65 9.48 34.47
CA LYS A 112 -67.26 8.27 35.22
C LYS A 112 -65.92 7.67 34.80
N THR A 113 -65.05 8.49 34.22
CA THR A 113 -63.69 8.09 33.82
C THR A 113 -62.61 8.74 34.66
N GLY A 114 -62.97 9.42 35.76
CA GLY A 114 -62.07 10.11 36.69
C GLY A 114 -62.21 11.62 36.68
N ALA A 115 -61.56 12.29 37.63
CA ALA A 115 -61.57 13.75 37.77
C ALA A 115 -60.65 14.44 36.73
N ASN A 116 -60.91 14.17 35.45
CA ASN A 116 -60.16 14.69 34.31
C ASN A 116 -60.22 16.22 34.23
N THR A 117 -59.10 16.88 33.94
CA THR A 117 -59.05 18.34 33.90
C THR A 117 -59.98 18.89 32.80
N VAL A 118 -59.87 18.37 31.58
CA VAL A 118 -60.77 18.71 30.46
C VAL A 118 -61.29 17.44 29.80
N GLU A 119 -62.61 17.32 29.65
CA GLU A 119 -63.27 16.21 28.93
C GLU A 119 -64.40 16.70 28.01
N PHE A 120 -64.58 15.99 26.88
CA PHE A 120 -65.62 16.26 25.87
C PHE A 120 -65.89 15.01 25.02
N LEU A 121 -67.06 14.93 24.37
CA LEU A 121 -67.53 13.72 23.68
C LEU A 121 -67.09 13.64 22.21
N ASN A 122 -67.91 14.09 21.26
CA ASN A 122 -67.57 14.01 19.82
C ASN A 122 -67.34 15.38 19.20
N ASN A 123 -66.51 15.44 18.15
CA ASN A 123 -66.29 16.62 17.30
C ASN A 123 -65.87 17.89 18.07
N GLY A 124 -65.30 17.73 19.26
CA GLY A 124 -64.81 18.83 20.08
C GLY A 124 -63.47 19.36 19.58
N THR A 125 -63.23 20.67 19.73
CA THR A 125 -61.94 21.31 19.48
C THR A 125 -61.40 21.92 20.76
N LEU A 126 -60.18 21.55 21.16
CA LEU A 126 -59.43 22.20 22.23
C LEU A 126 -58.20 22.89 21.64
N THR A 127 -58.12 24.21 21.77
CA THR A 127 -56.95 25.01 21.36
C THR A 127 -56.25 25.58 22.59
N ILE A 128 -54.98 25.26 22.76
CA ILE A 128 -54.12 25.83 23.81
C ILE A 128 -53.12 26.74 23.11
N ASP A 129 -53.24 28.05 23.36
CA ASP A 129 -52.35 29.06 22.81
C ASP A 129 -50.97 29.00 23.48
N GLN A 130 -49.97 29.62 22.85
CA GLN A 130 -48.64 29.73 23.44
C GLN A 130 -48.72 30.39 24.82
N GLY A 131 -48.16 29.74 25.83
CA GLY A 131 -48.22 30.18 27.23
C GLY A 131 -49.49 29.76 28.00
N GLY A 132 -50.49 29.19 27.33
CA GLY A 132 -51.65 28.54 27.96
C GLY A 132 -51.27 27.17 28.56
N GLN A 133 -52.01 26.73 29.58
CA GLN A 133 -51.70 25.49 30.32
C GLN A 133 -52.96 24.68 30.66
N VAL A 134 -52.87 23.36 30.45
CA VAL A 134 -53.84 22.37 30.94
C VAL A 134 -53.09 21.34 31.79
N LEU A 135 -53.41 21.27 33.08
CA LEU A 135 -52.59 20.58 34.09
C LEU A 135 -53.42 19.61 34.95
N ALA A 136 -53.07 18.33 34.91
CA ALA A 136 -53.51 17.36 35.92
C ALA A 136 -52.44 17.25 37.02
N THR A 137 -52.74 17.79 38.21
CA THR A 137 -51.79 17.88 39.33
C THR A 137 -52.05 16.87 40.43
N GLY A 138 -53.17 16.15 40.34
CA GLY A 138 -53.61 15.17 41.32
C GLY A 138 -52.85 13.83 41.26
N THR A 139 -53.21 12.91 42.15
CA THR A 139 -52.59 11.57 42.30
C THR A 139 -53.49 10.43 41.80
N GLU A 140 -54.73 10.71 41.41
CA GLU A 140 -55.65 9.70 40.87
C GLU A 140 -55.12 9.13 39.54
N PHE A 141 -55.21 7.81 39.37
CA PHE A 141 -54.61 7.08 38.22
C PHE A 141 -55.37 7.22 36.90
N ASN A 142 -56.56 7.79 36.92
CA ASN A 142 -57.46 8.00 35.79
C ASN A 142 -57.92 9.48 35.69
N ALA A 143 -57.13 10.41 36.22
CA ALA A 143 -57.41 11.85 36.19
C ALA A 143 -56.45 12.57 35.23
N GLU A 144 -56.69 12.45 33.94
CA GLU A 144 -55.82 13.01 32.90
C GLU A 144 -56.01 14.52 32.70
N ALA A 145 -55.02 15.16 32.05
CA ALA A 145 -55.15 16.57 31.71
C ALA A 145 -56.21 16.78 30.61
N ILE A 146 -56.29 15.86 29.65
CA ILE A 146 -57.33 15.87 28.61
C ILE A 146 -57.84 14.44 28.40
N ASN A 147 -59.16 14.24 28.50
CA ASN A 147 -59.81 12.95 28.31
C ASN A 147 -60.93 13.03 27.25
N PRO A 148 -60.61 12.83 25.96
CA PRO A 148 -61.62 12.75 24.90
C PRO A 148 -62.43 11.46 25.05
N GLN A 149 -63.74 11.61 25.20
CA GLN A 149 -64.68 10.52 25.49
C GLN A 149 -65.17 9.82 24.21
N GLY A 150 -65.25 10.56 23.10
CA GLY A 150 -65.73 10.10 21.81
C GLY A 150 -64.75 10.39 20.68
N SER A 151 -65.25 10.53 19.45
CA SER A 151 -64.42 10.64 18.24
C SER A 151 -64.65 11.95 17.47
N GLY A 152 -63.79 12.23 16.50
CA GLY A 152 -63.81 13.46 15.70
C GLY A 152 -63.19 14.66 16.40
N ASN A 153 -62.55 14.47 17.56
CA ASN A 153 -62.02 15.57 18.33
C ASN A 153 -60.66 16.04 17.81
N LEU A 154 -60.39 17.35 17.97
CA LEU A 154 -59.17 18.02 17.56
C LEU A 154 -58.51 18.76 18.73
N ILE A 155 -57.29 18.38 19.07
CA ILE A 155 -56.48 19.05 20.10
C ILE A 155 -55.34 19.79 19.40
N ILE A 156 -55.29 21.11 19.52
CA ILE A 156 -54.22 21.97 18.99
C ILE A 156 -53.43 22.53 20.18
N ASN A 157 -52.17 22.12 20.32
CA ASN A 157 -51.31 22.56 21.42
C ASN A 157 -50.17 23.45 20.93
N ASN A 158 -50.16 24.69 21.43
CA ASN A 158 -49.02 25.61 21.36
C ASN A 158 -48.47 25.94 22.76
N GLY A 159 -49.12 25.46 23.83
CA GLY A 159 -48.79 25.72 25.23
C GLY A 159 -48.31 24.46 25.95
N VAL A 160 -48.81 24.22 27.17
CA VAL A 160 -48.42 23.07 27.99
C VAL A 160 -49.63 22.19 28.29
N ILE A 161 -49.49 20.90 28.00
CA ILE A 161 -50.36 19.83 28.51
C ILE A 161 -49.49 18.98 29.43
N LYS A 162 -49.86 18.86 30.70
CA LYS A 162 -49.04 18.14 31.68
C LYS A 162 -49.89 17.34 32.66
N ALA A 163 -49.44 16.12 32.94
CA ALA A 163 -49.91 15.33 34.06
C ALA A 163 -48.74 14.96 34.98
N ASP A 164 -48.96 15.02 36.30
CA ASP A 164 -47.91 14.74 37.30
C ASP A 164 -47.79 13.26 37.66
N HIS A 165 -48.87 12.46 37.54
CA HIS A 165 -48.90 11.05 37.95
C HIS A 165 -49.46 10.07 36.91
N VAL A 166 -50.10 10.57 35.84
CA VAL A 166 -50.84 9.77 34.84
C VAL A 166 -50.52 10.21 33.42
N ALA A 167 -51.23 9.65 32.43
CA ALA A 167 -51.14 10.14 31.06
C ALA A 167 -51.61 11.58 30.93
N ALA A 168 -50.92 12.36 30.10
CA ALA A 168 -51.31 13.74 29.83
C ALA A 168 -52.60 13.78 29.02
N ILE A 169 -52.76 12.86 28.06
CA ILE A 169 -53.96 12.69 27.24
C ILE A 169 -54.35 11.22 27.23
N TRP A 170 -55.62 10.92 27.48
CA TRP A 170 -56.13 9.55 27.41
C TRP A 170 -57.42 9.46 26.59
N PHE A 171 -57.44 8.57 25.61
CA PHE A 171 -58.56 8.38 24.69
C PHE A 171 -59.49 7.25 25.16
N GLN A 172 -60.77 7.56 25.38
CA GLN A 172 -61.77 6.57 25.79
C GLN A 172 -62.53 5.95 24.61
N ASN A 173 -62.39 6.51 23.40
CA ASN A 173 -63.17 6.07 22.26
C ASN A 173 -62.76 4.67 21.78
N THR A 174 -63.76 3.82 21.54
CA THR A 174 -63.56 2.45 21.03
C THR A 174 -63.55 2.36 19.51
N ASN A 175 -63.94 3.44 18.83
CA ASN A 175 -63.93 3.58 17.37
C ASN A 175 -63.79 5.06 16.98
N GLY A 176 -63.63 5.32 15.68
CA GLY A 176 -63.46 6.67 15.15
C GLY A 176 -62.07 7.25 15.39
N LEU A 177 -61.83 8.46 14.86
CA LEU A 177 -60.51 9.11 14.84
C LEU A 177 -60.49 10.34 15.76
N ASN A 178 -59.43 10.51 16.54
CA ASN A 178 -59.09 11.77 17.20
C ASN A 178 -57.77 12.33 16.65
N THR A 179 -57.64 13.66 16.59
CA THR A 179 -56.47 14.35 16.02
C THR A 179 -55.79 15.23 17.05
N ILE A 180 -54.46 15.17 17.12
CA ILE A 180 -53.63 16.03 17.96
C ILE A 180 -52.57 16.70 17.10
N VAL A 181 -52.43 18.01 17.25
CA VAL A 181 -51.37 18.80 16.63
C VAL A 181 -50.59 19.53 17.73
N ASN A 182 -49.42 19.00 18.08
CA ASN A 182 -48.47 19.67 18.96
C ASN A 182 -47.51 20.52 18.12
N ASN A 183 -47.76 21.83 18.08
CA ASN A 183 -46.95 22.78 17.32
C ASN A 183 -45.60 23.05 17.99
N GLU A 184 -44.76 23.85 17.34
CA GLU A 184 -43.35 24.08 17.65
C GLU A 184 -43.11 24.54 19.10
N THR A 185 -44.02 25.32 19.68
CA THR A 185 -43.93 25.80 21.08
C THR A 185 -44.60 24.88 22.09
N GLY A 186 -45.35 23.88 21.60
CA GLY A 186 -46.16 22.98 22.42
C GLY A 186 -45.32 21.97 23.20
N VAL A 187 -45.68 21.76 24.46
CA VAL A 187 -45.11 20.74 25.34
C VAL A 187 -46.23 19.81 25.80
N ILE A 188 -46.00 18.50 25.66
CA ILE A 188 -46.82 17.45 26.28
C ILE A 188 -45.91 16.64 27.20
N GLN A 189 -46.29 16.52 28.48
CA GLN A 189 -45.42 15.93 29.49
C GLN A 189 -46.17 15.05 30.49
N ALA A 190 -45.60 13.89 30.78
CA ALA A 190 -46.01 12.96 31.83
C ALA A 190 -44.77 12.23 32.38
N PRO A 191 -44.80 11.68 33.61
CA PRO A 191 -43.68 10.90 34.14
C PRO A 191 -43.45 9.56 33.41
N GLY A 192 -44.48 9.03 32.74
CA GLY A 192 -44.44 7.80 31.95
C GLY A 192 -45.04 8.04 30.56
N ASP A 193 -46.19 7.43 30.31
CA ASP A 193 -46.89 7.57 29.02
C ASP A 193 -47.52 8.97 28.93
N VAL A 194 -47.22 9.74 27.90
CA VAL A 194 -47.88 11.04 27.64
C VAL A 194 -49.25 10.85 27.00
N ILE A 195 -49.42 9.77 26.26
CA ILE A 195 -50.65 9.38 25.59
C ILE A 195 -50.94 7.94 25.99
N GLY A 196 -52.21 7.65 26.28
CA GLY A 196 -52.75 6.31 26.38
C GLY A 196 -54.16 6.23 25.79
N ALA A 197 -54.69 5.02 25.68
CA ALA A 197 -56.04 4.77 25.23
C ALA A 197 -56.62 3.51 25.90
N SER A 198 -57.94 3.44 26.04
CA SER A 198 -58.65 2.26 26.59
C SER A 198 -59.42 1.46 25.52
N GLY A 199 -59.47 1.95 24.27
CA GLY A 199 -60.26 1.37 23.19
C GLY A 199 -59.53 1.28 21.84
N ASN A 200 -60.26 0.89 20.79
CA ASN A 200 -59.74 0.70 19.43
C ASN A 200 -59.92 1.95 18.53
N GLY A 201 -60.09 3.12 19.15
CA GLY A 201 -60.13 4.39 18.44
C GLY A 201 -58.78 4.75 17.86
N ALA A 202 -58.76 5.25 16.63
CA ALA A 202 -57.54 5.72 15.98
C ALA A 202 -57.13 7.11 16.46
N VAL A 203 -55.83 7.38 16.44
CA VAL A 203 -55.21 8.66 16.76
C VAL A 203 -54.34 9.13 15.60
N ASP A 204 -54.60 10.34 15.10
CA ASP A 204 -53.70 11.07 14.20
C ASP A 204 -52.94 12.12 15.01
N PHE A 205 -51.68 11.82 15.33
CA PHE A 205 -50.81 12.65 16.15
C PHE A 205 -49.71 13.28 15.31
N THR A 206 -49.67 14.61 15.28
CA THR A 206 -48.59 15.38 14.67
C THR A 206 -47.79 16.12 15.73
N ASN A 207 -46.48 15.97 15.73
CA ASN A 207 -45.57 16.69 16.62
C ASN A 207 -44.52 17.51 15.86
N LYS A 208 -44.39 18.75 16.30
CA LYS A 208 -43.32 19.70 15.94
C LYS A 208 -42.65 20.30 17.17
N GLY A 209 -43.21 20.07 18.36
CA GLY A 209 -42.72 20.58 19.65
C GLY A 209 -42.06 19.49 20.50
N ARG A 210 -42.25 19.58 21.83
CA ARG A 210 -41.59 18.72 22.81
C ARG A 210 -42.55 17.70 23.42
N ILE A 211 -42.13 16.44 23.45
CA ILE A 211 -42.80 15.33 24.15
C ILE A 211 -41.85 14.79 25.21
N ILE A 212 -42.29 14.79 26.46
CA ILE A 212 -41.52 14.30 27.60
C ILE A 212 -42.29 13.13 28.20
N GLY A 213 -41.96 11.91 27.76
CA GLY A 213 -42.60 10.65 28.12
C GLY A 213 -42.86 9.75 26.90
N ASN A 214 -43.51 8.60 27.09
CA ASN A 214 -43.76 7.61 26.04
C ASN A 214 -45.04 7.92 25.24
N LEU A 215 -45.03 7.59 23.95
CA LEU A 215 -46.23 7.58 23.12
C LEU A 215 -46.72 6.14 22.99
N VAL A 216 -47.82 5.81 23.67
CA VAL A 216 -48.40 4.47 23.70
C VAL A 216 -49.83 4.52 23.18
N PHE A 217 -50.08 3.78 22.10
CA PHE A 217 -51.40 3.67 21.49
C PHE A 217 -52.02 2.28 21.76
N SER A 218 -53.30 2.09 21.42
CA SER A 218 -54.05 0.86 21.72
C SER A 218 -54.47 0.13 20.44
N GLY A 219 -55.74 -0.19 20.22
CA GLY A 219 -56.13 -1.07 19.10
C GLY A 219 -56.47 -0.37 17.78
N GLY A 220 -56.28 0.94 17.69
CA GLY A 220 -56.65 1.74 16.53
C GLY A 220 -55.63 1.66 15.38
N ASP A 221 -56.00 2.15 14.20
CA ASP A 221 -55.05 2.37 13.10
C ASP A 221 -54.41 3.77 13.26
N ASP A 222 -53.32 3.83 14.01
CA ASP A 222 -52.71 5.10 14.44
C ASP A 222 -51.72 5.69 13.44
N ARG A 223 -51.67 7.03 13.40
CA ARG A 223 -50.75 7.80 12.54
C ARG A 223 -49.95 8.77 13.37
N LEU A 224 -48.64 8.54 13.45
CA LEU A 224 -47.70 9.40 14.14
C LEU A 224 -46.86 10.18 13.12
N ARG A 225 -46.92 11.51 13.10
CA ARG A 225 -46.10 12.37 12.23
C ARG A 225 -45.14 13.22 13.03
N LEU A 226 -43.86 12.99 12.85
CA LEU A 226 -42.78 13.74 13.52
C LEU A 226 -42.07 14.63 12.52
N TYR A 227 -41.96 15.92 12.83
CA TYR A 227 -41.13 16.85 12.04
C TYR A 227 -39.75 17.03 12.69
N THR A 228 -38.74 17.46 11.93
CA THR A 228 -37.36 17.66 12.43
C THR A 228 -37.21 18.64 13.60
N GLY A 229 -38.25 19.40 13.96
CA GLY A 229 -38.31 20.21 15.19
C GLY A 229 -38.74 19.43 16.44
N SER A 230 -39.17 18.18 16.28
CA SER A 230 -39.63 17.31 17.38
C SER A 230 -38.49 17.01 18.34
N VAL A 231 -38.76 17.14 19.64
CA VAL A 231 -37.88 16.63 20.72
C VAL A 231 -38.68 15.64 21.54
N ILE A 232 -38.27 14.39 21.55
CA ILE A 232 -38.97 13.30 22.24
C ILE A 232 -37.99 12.56 23.14
N THR A 233 -38.39 12.21 24.37
CA THR A 233 -37.52 11.53 25.34
C THR A 233 -37.91 10.09 25.66
N GLY A 234 -39.10 9.63 25.24
CA GLY A 234 -39.63 8.30 25.57
C GLY A 234 -39.74 7.35 24.38
N ASN A 235 -40.35 6.19 24.64
CA ASN A 235 -40.54 5.12 23.67
C ASN A 235 -41.82 5.32 22.84
N PHE A 236 -41.91 4.55 21.74
CA PHE A 236 -43.05 4.54 20.82
C PHE A 236 -43.62 3.14 20.74
N ASP A 237 -44.89 3.00 21.11
CA ASP A 237 -45.65 1.76 20.98
C ASP A 237 -46.94 2.04 20.21
N GLY A 238 -47.05 1.46 19.01
CA GLY A 238 -48.25 1.59 18.18
C GLY A 238 -49.45 0.80 18.71
N GLY A 239 -49.28 -0.16 19.62
CA GLY A 239 -50.35 -1.05 20.05
C GLY A 239 -50.79 -2.05 18.97
N GLU A 240 -52.06 -2.47 18.99
CA GLU A 240 -52.62 -3.31 17.92
C GLU A 240 -52.98 -2.45 16.69
N GLY A 241 -53.58 -3.02 15.65
CA GLY A 241 -53.97 -2.27 14.44
C GLY A 241 -52.83 -2.02 13.43
N ASN A 242 -53.09 -1.16 12.44
CA ASN A 242 -52.18 -0.84 11.35
C ASN A 242 -51.53 0.54 11.52
N ASN A 243 -50.46 0.57 12.30
CA ASN A 243 -49.84 1.83 12.74
C ASN A 243 -48.77 2.34 11.78
N THR A 244 -48.73 3.65 11.56
CA THR A 244 -47.75 4.30 10.67
C THR A 244 -47.02 5.45 11.35
N LEU A 245 -45.68 5.41 11.31
CA LEU A 245 -44.79 6.49 11.75
C LEU A 245 -44.21 7.23 10.55
N PHE A 246 -44.51 8.51 10.41
CA PHE A 246 -43.89 9.40 9.44
C PHE A 246 -42.76 10.21 10.07
N LEU A 247 -41.61 10.19 9.41
CA LEU A 247 -40.46 11.04 9.71
C LEU A 247 -40.35 12.11 8.62
N SER A 248 -40.75 13.33 8.97
CA SER A 248 -40.94 14.47 8.06
C SER A 248 -40.04 15.65 8.44
N GLY A 249 -39.99 16.67 7.60
CA GLY A 249 -39.16 17.87 7.77
C GLY A 249 -37.91 17.90 6.88
N THR A 250 -37.39 19.11 6.70
CA THR A 250 -36.27 19.42 5.78
C THR A 250 -34.93 19.60 6.49
N GLY A 251 -34.92 19.62 7.83
CA GLY A 251 -33.70 19.75 8.65
C GLY A 251 -33.08 18.40 9.03
N SER A 252 -32.35 18.38 10.14
CA SER A 252 -31.80 17.15 10.73
C SER A 252 -32.39 16.90 12.10
N ALA A 253 -32.81 15.67 12.39
CA ALA A 253 -33.31 15.27 13.69
C ALA A 253 -32.84 13.85 14.07
N SER A 254 -32.86 13.56 15.36
CA SER A 254 -32.58 12.23 15.91
C SER A 254 -33.80 11.77 16.69
N LEU A 255 -34.16 10.50 16.52
CA LEU A 255 -35.25 9.88 17.27
C LEU A 255 -34.67 8.88 18.29
N PRO A 256 -34.56 9.28 19.57
CA PRO A 256 -34.23 8.36 20.64
C PRO A 256 -35.48 7.59 21.08
N GLY A 257 -35.32 6.35 21.54
CA GLY A 257 -36.43 5.51 22.04
C GLY A 257 -36.68 4.26 21.18
N SER A 258 -37.20 3.20 21.80
CA SER A 258 -37.60 1.98 21.07
C SER A 258 -38.88 2.21 20.28
N ILE A 259 -38.94 1.68 19.06
CA ILE A 259 -40.12 1.74 18.19
C ILE A 259 -40.67 0.33 18.04
N VAL A 260 -41.88 0.08 18.56
CA VAL A 260 -42.55 -1.22 18.53
C VAL A 260 -43.98 -1.11 18.02
N HIS A 261 -44.47 -2.20 17.44
CA HIS A 261 -45.83 -2.32 16.93
C HIS A 261 -46.25 -1.28 15.87
N PHE A 262 -45.30 -0.86 15.02
CA PHE A 262 -45.59 -0.07 13.83
C PHE A 262 -45.60 -0.97 12.59
N SER A 263 -46.71 -0.99 11.85
CA SER A 263 -46.78 -1.67 10.56
C SER A 263 -45.88 -1.01 9.52
N SER A 264 -45.74 0.32 9.57
CA SER A 264 -44.82 1.05 8.70
C SER A 264 -44.13 2.25 9.34
N LEU A 265 -42.89 2.50 8.91
CA LEU A 265 -42.15 3.75 9.13
C LEU A 265 -41.78 4.34 7.77
N ILE A 266 -42.22 5.57 7.51
CA ILE A 266 -42.04 6.27 6.24
C ILE A 266 -41.24 7.56 6.46
N LYS A 267 -40.08 7.64 5.82
CA LYS A 267 -39.24 8.85 5.76
C LYS A 267 -39.54 9.59 4.44
N ASN A 268 -40.29 10.69 4.50
CA ASN A 268 -40.99 11.26 3.32
C ASN A 268 -40.54 12.64 2.82
N ASP A 269 -39.83 13.44 3.62
CA ASP A 269 -39.34 14.77 3.22
C ASP A 269 -37.82 14.81 2.97
N THR A 270 -37.27 15.94 2.52
CA THR A 270 -35.86 16.02 2.10
C THR A 270 -34.82 16.01 3.23
N GLY A 271 -35.23 16.14 4.50
CA GLY A 271 -34.32 16.22 5.64
C GLY A 271 -33.65 14.90 6.01
N THR A 272 -32.89 14.92 7.09
CA THR A 272 -32.19 13.76 7.66
C THR A 272 -32.82 13.35 8.99
N TRP A 273 -33.10 12.07 9.13
CA TRP A 273 -33.52 11.48 10.40
C TRP A 273 -32.53 10.38 10.82
N THR A 274 -31.99 10.51 12.02
CA THR A 274 -31.11 9.51 12.63
C THR A 274 -31.88 8.67 13.64
N LEU A 275 -31.92 7.36 13.41
CA LEU A 275 -32.49 6.40 14.36
C LEU A 275 -31.38 5.78 15.20
N THR A 276 -31.45 6.01 16.51
CA THR A 276 -30.45 5.51 17.47
C THR A 276 -30.82 4.18 18.11
N ALA A 277 -32.04 3.69 17.88
CA ALA A 277 -32.53 2.39 18.32
C ALA A 277 -32.76 1.44 17.11
N PRO A 278 -32.72 0.11 17.31
CA PRO A 278 -33.02 -0.85 16.25
C PRO A 278 -34.47 -0.74 15.74
N ILE A 279 -34.69 -1.03 14.46
CA ILE A 279 -36.00 -1.02 13.80
C ILE A 279 -36.71 -2.39 13.83
N ALA A 280 -36.26 -3.33 14.67
CA ALA A 280 -36.68 -4.73 14.64
C ALA A 280 -38.21 -4.95 14.83
N GLY A 281 -38.91 -4.02 15.48
CA GLY A 281 -40.35 -4.08 15.73
C GLY A 281 -41.24 -3.51 14.61
N ILE A 282 -40.68 -3.19 13.44
CA ILE A 282 -41.41 -2.54 12.34
C ILE A 282 -41.63 -3.50 11.17
N GLY A 283 -42.83 -3.49 10.57
CA GLY A 283 -43.14 -4.31 9.39
C GLY A 283 -42.44 -3.84 8.11
N ILE A 284 -42.64 -2.58 7.74
CA ILE A 284 -42.08 -1.95 6.53
C ILE A 284 -41.35 -0.66 6.91
N VAL A 285 -40.12 -0.49 6.44
CA VAL A 285 -39.39 0.77 6.51
C VAL A 285 -39.15 1.29 5.10
N GLU A 286 -39.66 2.48 4.81
CA GLU A 286 -39.60 3.10 3.50
C GLU A 286 -38.92 4.47 3.57
N VAL A 287 -37.89 4.67 2.75
CA VAL A 287 -37.21 5.95 2.57
C VAL A 287 -37.60 6.52 1.22
N GLN A 288 -38.65 7.34 1.21
CA GLN A 288 -39.17 7.97 -0.01
C GLN A 288 -38.26 9.11 -0.47
N GLN A 289 -37.82 9.96 0.46
CA GLN A 289 -36.99 11.13 0.19
C GLN A 289 -36.03 11.44 1.35
N GLY A 290 -34.96 12.18 1.06
CA GLY A 290 -33.97 12.61 2.06
C GLY A 290 -33.19 11.44 2.65
N THR A 291 -32.66 11.58 3.87
CA THR A 291 -31.79 10.56 4.47
C THR A 291 -32.39 9.93 5.72
N LEU A 292 -32.43 8.59 5.77
CA LEU A 292 -32.59 7.82 6.99
C LEU A 292 -31.24 7.26 7.40
N ALA A 293 -30.69 7.73 8.52
CA ALA A 293 -29.43 7.27 9.07
C ALA A 293 -29.68 6.24 10.20
N LEU A 294 -29.08 5.06 10.09
CA LEU A 294 -29.20 3.98 11.09
C LEU A 294 -27.89 3.84 11.87
N THR A 295 -27.92 4.10 13.18
CA THR A 295 -26.73 3.99 14.05
C THR A 295 -26.79 2.83 15.04
N ALA A 296 -27.92 2.12 15.14
CA ALA A 296 -28.07 0.87 15.88
C ALA A 296 -27.92 -0.37 14.98
N ASN A 297 -27.67 -1.55 15.57
CA ASN A 297 -27.56 -2.80 14.81
C ASN A 297 -28.95 -3.28 14.37
N ASN A 298 -29.15 -3.43 13.06
CA ASN A 298 -30.41 -3.89 12.47
C ASN A 298 -30.33 -5.27 11.80
N SER A 299 -29.33 -6.08 12.12
CA SER A 299 -29.22 -7.45 11.58
C SER A 299 -30.39 -8.37 11.97
N ALA A 300 -31.09 -8.04 13.07
CA ALA A 300 -32.28 -8.75 13.52
C ALA A 300 -33.58 -8.30 12.80
N TYR A 301 -33.55 -7.21 12.02
CA TYR A 301 -34.72 -6.73 11.29
C TYR A 301 -35.17 -7.76 10.26
N LYS A 302 -36.46 -8.15 10.32
CA LYS A 302 -37.09 -9.12 9.41
C LYS A 302 -38.12 -8.51 8.47
N GLY A 303 -38.41 -7.22 8.64
CA GLY A 303 -39.35 -6.49 7.79
C GLY A 303 -38.76 -6.14 6.42
N GLN A 304 -39.53 -5.39 5.64
CA GLN A 304 -39.11 -4.91 4.33
C GLN A 304 -38.46 -3.53 4.44
N MET A 305 -37.17 -3.43 4.09
CA MET A 305 -36.46 -2.16 3.96
C MET A 305 -36.45 -1.73 2.48
N ARG A 306 -37.10 -0.61 2.17
CA ARG A 306 -37.22 -0.06 0.81
C ARG A 306 -36.70 1.37 0.72
N VAL A 307 -35.86 1.65 -0.27
CA VAL A 307 -35.31 2.98 -0.56
C VAL A 307 -35.79 3.41 -1.94
N ASP A 308 -36.41 4.57 -2.05
CA ASP A 308 -36.91 5.10 -3.32
C ASP A 308 -35.89 5.97 -4.02
N ALA A 309 -36.16 6.32 -5.28
CA ALA A 309 -35.24 7.07 -6.14
C ALA A 309 -34.68 8.37 -5.53
N ALA A 310 -35.46 9.05 -4.68
CA ALA A 310 -35.05 10.28 -3.99
C ALA A 310 -34.57 10.04 -2.54
N GLY A 311 -34.60 8.79 -2.08
CA GLY A 311 -34.23 8.37 -0.74
C GLY A 311 -32.77 7.95 -0.62
N VAL A 312 -32.23 8.16 0.58
CA VAL A 312 -30.90 7.71 0.98
C VAL A 312 -30.99 6.94 2.28
N LEU A 313 -30.55 5.68 2.26
CA LEU A 313 -30.33 4.90 3.47
C LEU A 313 -28.85 4.96 3.82
N GLU A 314 -28.51 5.52 4.98
CA GLU A 314 -27.13 5.70 5.42
C GLU A 314 -26.86 4.88 6.67
N ALA A 315 -25.81 4.05 6.65
CA ALA A 315 -25.40 3.27 7.82
C ALA A 315 -23.93 2.82 7.69
N ARG A 316 -23.37 2.25 8.76
CA ARG A 316 -22.22 1.34 8.63
C ARG A 316 -22.70 -0.07 8.31
N ALA A 317 -21.80 -0.94 7.85
CA ALA A 317 -22.04 -2.36 7.61
C ALA A 317 -22.71 -3.07 8.79
N GLN A 318 -22.25 -2.77 10.01
CA GLN A 318 -22.71 -3.38 11.27
C GLN A 318 -24.12 -2.92 11.68
N ASN A 319 -24.67 -1.92 10.98
CA ASN A 319 -25.89 -1.22 11.33
C ASN A 319 -27.03 -1.42 10.32
N LEU A 320 -26.69 -1.84 9.11
CA LEU A 320 -27.64 -2.00 8.00
C LEU A 320 -28.45 -3.31 8.14
N PRO A 321 -29.74 -3.32 7.76
CA PRO A 321 -30.53 -4.55 7.64
C PRO A 321 -29.94 -5.56 6.64
N LEU A 322 -30.24 -6.85 6.82
CA LEU A 322 -29.70 -7.90 5.94
C LEU A 322 -30.39 -8.02 4.57
N THR A 323 -31.53 -7.37 4.36
CA THR A 323 -32.20 -7.32 3.07
C THR A 323 -32.65 -5.89 2.81
N VAL A 324 -32.19 -5.30 1.70
CA VAL A 324 -32.54 -3.94 1.27
C VAL A 324 -32.96 -3.96 -0.19
N VAL A 325 -34.13 -3.39 -0.48
CA VAL A 325 -34.57 -3.05 -1.84
C VAL A 325 -34.27 -1.58 -2.07
N ASP A 326 -33.20 -1.32 -2.81
CA ASP A 326 -32.68 0.00 -3.11
C ASP A 326 -33.02 0.44 -4.54
N ASN A 327 -33.82 1.50 -4.67
CA ASN A 327 -34.07 2.22 -5.90
C ASN A 327 -33.49 3.64 -5.89
N GLY A 328 -32.82 4.03 -4.81
CA GLY A 328 -32.19 5.34 -4.61
C GLY A 328 -30.71 5.20 -4.34
N LEU A 329 -30.31 5.47 -3.10
CA LEU A 329 -28.92 5.32 -2.65
C LEU A 329 -28.82 4.62 -1.30
N VAL A 330 -28.06 3.53 -1.25
CA VAL A 330 -27.50 3.01 0.00
C VAL A 330 -26.08 3.54 0.19
N ARG A 331 -25.85 4.33 1.23
CA ARG A 331 -24.53 4.82 1.62
C ARG A 331 -23.96 4.06 2.81
N PHE A 332 -22.84 3.40 2.58
CA PHE A 332 -21.98 2.89 3.65
C PHE A 332 -21.04 3.98 4.15
N ALA A 333 -21.46 4.68 5.20
CA ALA A 333 -20.64 5.66 5.90
C ALA A 333 -19.70 4.95 6.88
N GLN A 334 -18.55 4.48 6.39
CA GLN A 334 -17.75 3.44 7.05
C GLN A 334 -16.37 3.97 7.51
N PRO A 335 -16.27 4.58 8.71
CA PRO A 335 -15.02 5.12 9.24
C PRO A 335 -14.05 4.05 9.74
N ASP A 336 -14.57 2.88 10.15
CA ASP A 336 -13.86 1.73 10.69
C ASP A 336 -14.13 0.47 9.86
N ASN A 337 -13.39 -0.62 10.08
CA ASN A 337 -13.58 -1.85 9.30
C ASN A 337 -14.89 -2.55 9.66
N GLY A 338 -15.61 -3.07 8.66
CA GLY A 338 -16.85 -3.80 8.86
C GLY A 338 -17.17 -4.77 7.73
N THR A 339 -17.91 -5.83 8.05
CA THR A 339 -18.40 -6.81 7.08
C THR A 339 -19.92 -6.73 7.00
N TYR A 340 -20.45 -6.63 5.78
CA TYR A 340 -21.88 -6.69 5.51
C TYR A 340 -22.21 -7.99 4.76
N THR A 341 -23.05 -8.82 5.37
CA THR A 341 -23.44 -10.13 4.86
C THR A 341 -24.83 -10.16 4.21
N GLY A 342 -25.51 -9.00 4.20
CA GLY A 342 -26.84 -8.85 3.63
C GLY A 342 -26.84 -8.70 2.11
N LEU A 343 -28.06 -8.58 1.57
CA LEU A 343 -28.34 -8.41 0.15
C LEU A 343 -28.96 -7.04 -0.11
N ILE A 344 -28.40 -6.35 -1.08
CA ILE A 344 -28.92 -5.12 -1.67
C ILE A 344 -29.34 -5.44 -3.11
N SER A 345 -30.57 -5.10 -3.45
CA SER A 345 -31.20 -5.35 -4.75
C SER A 345 -31.91 -4.09 -5.25
N GLY A 346 -32.35 -4.04 -6.50
CA GLY A 346 -33.14 -2.92 -7.06
C GLY A 346 -32.39 -2.08 -8.08
N THR A 347 -32.89 -0.86 -8.34
CA THR A 347 -32.36 0.03 -9.39
C THR A 347 -31.40 1.10 -8.88
N GLY A 348 -31.22 1.19 -7.56
CA GLY A 348 -30.43 2.20 -6.88
C GLY A 348 -28.92 1.95 -6.93
N ALA A 349 -28.18 2.89 -6.37
CA ALA A 349 -26.73 2.89 -6.32
C ALA A 349 -26.20 2.66 -4.91
N VAL A 350 -24.96 2.16 -4.82
CA VAL A 350 -24.22 2.05 -3.56
C VAL A 350 -23.06 3.03 -3.53
N GLU A 351 -22.91 3.75 -2.42
CA GLU A 351 -21.74 4.61 -2.16
C GLU A 351 -20.99 4.16 -0.90
N LYS A 352 -19.68 3.97 -1.01
CA LYS A 352 -18.77 3.74 0.11
C LYS A 352 -18.00 5.02 0.44
N THR A 353 -18.15 5.50 1.67
CA THR A 353 -17.39 6.63 2.25
C THR A 353 -16.67 6.22 3.53
N GLY A 354 -15.84 7.11 4.09
CA GLY A 354 -15.03 6.84 5.29
C GLY A 354 -13.78 5.99 5.01
N GLY A 355 -12.81 6.05 5.92
CA GLY A 355 -11.48 5.46 5.73
C GLY A 355 -11.40 3.94 5.94
N GLY A 356 -12.40 3.33 6.57
CA GLY A 356 -12.39 1.90 6.89
C GLY A 356 -12.62 1.00 5.67
N THR A 357 -12.29 -0.29 5.83
CA THR A 357 -12.63 -1.33 4.84
C THR A 357 -14.06 -1.82 5.04
N LEU A 358 -14.85 -1.77 3.98
CA LEU A 358 -16.12 -2.48 3.86
C LEU A 358 -15.90 -3.81 3.14
N VAL A 359 -16.14 -4.93 3.81
CA VAL A 359 -16.20 -6.25 3.17
C VAL A 359 -17.66 -6.58 2.85
N LEU A 360 -18.00 -6.71 1.57
CA LEU A 360 -19.28 -7.26 1.12
C LEU A 360 -19.14 -8.77 1.00
N ALA A 361 -19.79 -9.50 1.90
CA ALA A 361 -19.77 -10.96 1.97
C ALA A 361 -21.21 -11.52 1.95
N PRO A 362 -22.01 -11.21 0.91
CA PRO A 362 -23.37 -11.71 0.81
C PRO A 362 -23.38 -13.24 0.83
N THR A 363 -24.28 -13.82 1.62
CA THR A 363 -24.38 -15.28 1.76
C THR A 363 -25.14 -15.94 0.60
N ALA A 364 -25.90 -15.18 -0.18
CA ALA A 364 -26.64 -15.71 -1.32
C ALA A 364 -25.80 -15.78 -2.59
N SER A 365 -26.03 -16.85 -3.35
CA SER A 365 -25.56 -17.03 -4.72
C SER A 365 -25.95 -15.83 -5.59
N GLY A 366 -24.98 -15.23 -6.29
CA GLY A 366 -25.21 -14.06 -7.14
C GLY A 366 -25.00 -12.70 -6.44
N GLY A 367 -24.79 -12.69 -5.12
CA GLY A 367 -24.42 -11.50 -4.37
C GLY A 367 -25.43 -10.35 -4.41
N ASN A 368 -24.95 -9.12 -4.45
CA ASN A 368 -25.78 -7.92 -4.50
C ASN A 368 -26.18 -7.57 -5.95
N THR A 369 -27.46 -7.36 -6.20
CA THR A 369 -28.06 -7.28 -7.55
C THR A 369 -28.50 -5.87 -7.97
N TYR A 370 -28.17 -4.84 -7.19
CA TYR A 370 -28.53 -3.44 -7.52
C TYR A 370 -27.85 -2.94 -8.81
N SER A 371 -28.58 -2.20 -9.66
CA SER A 371 -28.12 -1.83 -11.00
C SER A 371 -27.66 -0.38 -11.19
N GLY A 372 -27.88 0.53 -10.23
CA GLY A 372 -27.55 1.96 -10.35
C GLY A 372 -26.05 2.29 -10.29
N GLY A 373 -25.21 1.33 -9.86
CA GLY A 373 -23.75 1.46 -9.85
C GLY A 373 -23.14 1.56 -8.45
N THR A 374 -21.81 1.52 -8.40
CA THR A 374 -21.04 1.53 -7.15
C THR A 374 -20.01 2.64 -7.17
N LYS A 375 -20.02 3.53 -6.18
CA LYS A 375 -19.02 4.59 -6.04
C LYS A 375 -18.20 4.39 -4.77
N ILE A 376 -16.89 4.31 -4.91
CA ILE A 376 -15.97 4.18 -3.79
C ILE A 376 -15.22 5.51 -3.66
N SER A 377 -15.70 6.33 -2.74
CA SER A 377 -15.20 7.70 -2.54
C SER A 377 -13.98 7.73 -1.62
N ALA A 378 -13.88 6.79 -0.66
CA ALA A 378 -12.75 6.69 0.28
C ALA A 378 -12.66 5.28 0.90
N GLY A 379 -11.47 4.96 1.41
CA GLY A 379 -11.19 3.67 2.06
C GLY A 379 -11.21 2.51 1.08
N THR A 380 -11.57 1.33 1.57
CA THR A 380 -11.57 0.09 0.77
C THR A 380 -12.98 -0.50 0.68
N LEU A 381 -13.37 -0.91 -0.53
CA LEU A 381 -14.46 -1.84 -0.77
C LEU A 381 -13.87 -3.19 -1.19
N ALA A 382 -14.02 -4.21 -0.35
CA ALA A 382 -13.66 -5.58 -0.66
C ALA A 382 -14.93 -6.38 -1.00
N VAL A 383 -15.04 -6.89 -2.22
CA VAL A 383 -16.11 -7.82 -2.60
C VAL A 383 -15.59 -9.23 -2.37
N GLY A 384 -16.07 -9.87 -1.31
CA GLY A 384 -15.63 -11.20 -0.88
C GLY A 384 -14.26 -11.21 -0.20
N ASP A 385 -14.15 -12.10 0.79
CA ASP A 385 -12.89 -12.59 1.36
C ASP A 385 -12.62 -14.02 0.85
N ALA A 386 -11.56 -14.67 1.36
CA ALA A 386 -11.21 -16.03 0.94
C ALA A 386 -12.33 -17.06 1.20
N ALA A 387 -13.17 -16.86 2.21
CA ALA A 387 -14.31 -17.73 2.51
C ALA A 387 -15.55 -17.40 1.66
N HIS A 388 -15.63 -16.19 1.12
CA HIS A 388 -16.73 -15.67 0.31
C HIS A 388 -16.28 -15.29 -1.11
N ALA A 389 -15.44 -16.13 -1.74
CA ALA A 389 -14.91 -15.88 -3.09
C ALA A 389 -16.00 -15.80 -4.19
N THR A 390 -17.23 -16.24 -3.90
CA THR A 390 -18.38 -16.12 -4.80
C THR A 390 -19.19 -14.83 -4.61
N ALA A 391 -18.78 -13.96 -3.67
CA ALA A 391 -19.41 -12.65 -3.49
C ALA A 391 -19.37 -11.85 -4.81
N ALA A 392 -20.46 -11.19 -5.12
CA ALA A 392 -20.58 -10.46 -6.38
C ALA A 392 -21.35 -9.14 -6.22
N LEU A 393 -20.96 -8.15 -7.02
CA LEU A 393 -21.82 -7.03 -7.43
C LEU A 393 -22.33 -7.37 -8.82
N SER A 394 -23.53 -7.94 -8.92
CA SER A 394 -24.03 -8.58 -10.14
C SER A 394 -25.01 -7.72 -10.95
N GLY A 395 -25.48 -6.59 -10.41
CA GLY A 395 -26.50 -5.78 -11.07
C GLY A 395 -26.04 -4.98 -12.29
N GLY A 396 -24.75 -4.95 -12.61
CA GLY A 396 -24.23 -4.43 -13.89
C GLY A 396 -24.00 -2.91 -13.96
N GLY A 397 -24.28 -2.18 -12.88
CA GLY A 397 -24.05 -0.73 -12.81
C GLY A 397 -22.56 -0.37 -12.85
N ASN A 398 -22.24 0.85 -13.33
CA ASN A 398 -20.87 1.32 -13.41
C ASN A 398 -20.22 1.41 -12.01
N THR A 399 -18.98 0.92 -11.89
CA THR A 399 -18.19 1.01 -10.66
C THR A 399 -17.06 2.03 -10.82
N THR A 400 -16.96 2.98 -9.90
CA THR A 400 -15.95 4.03 -9.91
C THR A 400 -15.08 3.99 -8.65
N VAL A 401 -13.76 3.97 -8.84
CA VAL A 401 -12.77 4.02 -7.76
C VAL A 401 -12.11 5.38 -7.77
N ALA A 402 -12.36 6.20 -6.74
CA ALA A 402 -11.74 7.51 -6.61
C ALA A 402 -10.24 7.40 -6.31
N SER A 403 -9.49 8.48 -6.55
CA SER A 403 -8.08 8.56 -6.14
C SER A 403 -7.97 8.38 -4.62
N GLY A 404 -7.03 7.54 -4.17
CA GLY A 404 -6.87 7.18 -2.76
C GLY A 404 -7.87 6.13 -2.23
N ALA A 405 -8.86 5.73 -3.02
CA ALA A 405 -9.77 4.64 -2.68
C ALA A 405 -9.29 3.31 -3.28
N THR A 406 -9.77 2.20 -2.72
CA THR A 406 -9.44 0.84 -3.17
C THR A 406 -10.69 0.01 -3.41
N LEU A 407 -10.74 -0.69 -4.54
CA LEU A 407 -11.63 -1.82 -4.81
C LEU A 407 -10.81 -3.11 -4.77
N GLY A 408 -11.38 -4.23 -4.31
CA GLY A 408 -10.71 -5.51 -4.41
C GLY A 408 -11.48 -6.66 -3.83
N GLY A 409 -10.77 -7.74 -3.48
CA GLY A 409 -11.32 -8.91 -2.81
C GLY A 409 -11.10 -10.19 -3.60
N TYR A 410 -11.86 -11.23 -3.25
CA TYR A 410 -11.85 -12.53 -3.94
C TYR A 410 -13.04 -12.73 -4.88
N GLY A 411 -14.01 -11.82 -4.82
CA GLY A 411 -15.26 -11.88 -5.54
C GLY A 411 -15.22 -11.29 -6.93
N SER A 412 -16.39 -10.81 -7.38
CA SER A 412 -16.57 -10.25 -8.71
C SER A 412 -17.41 -8.98 -8.76
N VAL A 413 -17.20 -8.17 -9.80
CA VAL A 413 -18.00 -6.99 -10.11
C VAL A 413 -18.47 -7.10 -11.55
N THR A 414 -19.75 -6.86 -11.81
CA THR A 414 -20.35 -6.88 -13.15
C THR A 414 -20.65 -5.45 -13.59
N GLY A 415 -20.35 -5.13 -14.86
CA GLY A 415 -20.49 -3.79 -15.41
C GLY A 415 -19.14 -3.11 -15.66
N SER A 416 -19.19 -1.87 -16.16
CA SER A 416 -17.98 -1.09 -16.43
C SER A 416 -17.28 -0.71 -15.13
N VAL A 417 -15.94 -0.70 -15.14
CA VAL A 417 -15.12 -0.25 -14.01
C VAL A 417 -14.17 0.86 -14.45
N THR A 418 -14.21 2.00 -13.75
CA THR A 418 -13.25 3.10 -13.93
C THR A 418 -12.36 3.21 -12.70
N ASN A 419 -11.06 2.98 -12.85
CA ASN A 419 -10.10 3.02 -11.76
C ASN A 419 -9.20 4.27 -11.82
N ASN A 420 -9.37 5.19 -10.87
CA ASN A 420 -8.44 6.29 -10.59
C ASN A 420 -7.67 6.09 -9.26
N GLY A 421 -7.92 4.97 -8.56
CA GLY A 421 -7.29 4.60 -7.29
C GLY A 421 -6.55 3.28 -7.43
N THR A 422 -6.88 2.31 -6.57
CA THR A 422 -6.30 0.97 -6.59
C THR A 422 -7.37 -0.10 -6.81
N ILE A 423 -7.10 -1.08 -7.68
CA ILE A 423 -7.82 -2.36 -7.70
C ILE A 423 -6.85 -3.44 -7.21
N ALA A 424 -7.19 -4.14 -6.13
CA ALA A 424 -6.34 -5.15 -5.52
C ALA A 424 -6.96 -6.56 -5.56
N ALA A 425 -6.20 -7.55 -6.02
CA ALA A 425 -6.68 -8.92 -6.12
C ALA A 425 -6.38 -9.73 -4.84
N ALA A 426 -7.41 -10.35 -4.25
CA ALA A 426 -7.25 -11.34 -3.19
C ALA A 426 -6.34 -10.87 -2.04
N ASN A 427 -5.27 -11.61 -1.74
CA ASN A 427 -4.32 -11.32 -0.66
C ASN A 427 -3.41 -10.11 -0.94
N ALA A 428 -3.54 -9.46 -2.10
CA ALA A 428 -2.90 -8.19 -2.39
C ALA A 428 -3.58 -7.01 -1.66
N LEU A 429 -4.80 -7.22 -1.15
CA LEU A 429 -5.39 -6.33 -0.15
C LEU A 429 -4.68 -6.52 1.21
N PRO A 430 -4.20 -5.44 1.88
CA PRO A 430 -3.49 -5.56 3.15
C PRO A 430 -4.24 -6.33 4.24
N GLN A 431 -5.57 -6.18 4.30
CA GLN A 431 -6.42 -6.92 5.25
C GLN A 431 -6.39 -8.45 5.04
N PHE A 432 -6.10 -8.91 3.83
CA PHE A 432 -6.10 -10.32 3.45
C PHE A 432 -4.68 -10.86 3.20
N ALA A 433 -3.63 -10.14 3.59
CA ALA A 433 -2.25 -10.53 3.32
C ALA A 433 -1.89 -11.94 3.86
N GLY A 434 -2.51 -12.37 4.96
CA GLY A 434 -2.33 -13.72 5.53
C GLY A 434 -3.14 -14.83 4.85
N SER A 435 -3.97 -14.51 3.85
CA SER A 435 -4.80 -15.47 3.13
C SER A 435 -4.07 -16.05 1.91
N SER A 436 -4.57 -17.17 1.39
CA SER A 436 -4.04 -17.79 0.18
C SER A 436 -4.18 -16.89 -1.05
N ASN A 437 -3.36 -17.15 -2.06
CA ASN A 437 -3.51 -16.55 -3.38
C ASN A 437 -4.93 -16.76 -3.91
N GLY A 438 -5.41 -15.85 -4.75
CA GLY A 438 -6.77 -15.88 -5.26
C GLY A 438 -6.96 -15.06 -6.52
N SER A 439 -8.22 -14.86 -6.90
CA SER A 439 -8.58 -14.06 -8.07
C SER A 439 -9.58 -12.98 -7.70
N PHE A 440 -9.54 -11.85 -8.38
CA PHE A 440 -10.63 -10.87 -8.41
C PHE A 440 -11.12 -10.73 -9.84
N THR A 441 -12.44 -10.68 -10.05
CA THR A 441 -13.01 -10.71 -11.41
C THR A 441 -13.84 -9.47 -11.72
N ILE A 442 -13.60 -8.88 -12.87
CA ILE A 442 -14.39 -7.78 -13.44
C ILE A 442 -15.10 -8.33 -14.67
N ASN A 443 -16.40 -8.53 -14.55
CA ASN A 443 -17.31 -8.95 -15.62
C ASN A 443 -17.80 -7.73 -16.41
N GLY A 444 -16.88 -7.06 -17.10
CA GLY A 444 -17.14 -5.88 -17.93
C GLY A 444 -15.85 -5.15 -18.32
N PRO A 445 -15.96 -4.03 -19.07
CA PRO A 445 -14.80 -3.26 -19.47
C PRO A 445 -14.13 -2.56 -18.27
N LEU A 446 -12.80 -2.57 -18.24
CA LEU A 446 -11.98 -1.89 -17.25
C LEU A 446 -11.17 -0.76 -17.89
N THR A 447 -11.39 0.47 -17.45
CA THR A 447 -10.52 1.62 -17.73
C THR A 447 -9.63 1.89 -16.53
N ASN A 448 -8.30 1.86 -16.72
CA ASN A 448 -7.33 1.93 -15.63
C ASN A 448 -6.37 3.12 -15.78
N ALA A 449 -6.60 4.19 -15.02
CA ALA A 449 -5.65 5.28 -14.82
C ALA A 449 -4.84 5.12 -13.51
N GLY A 450 -5.30 4.27 -12.59
CA GLY A 450 -4.68 3.98 -11.30
C GLY A 450 -3.77 2.74 -11.28
N LEU A 451 -3.66 2.13 -10.10
CA LEU A 451 -2.88 0.92 -9.86
C LEU A 451 -3.75 -0.34 -9.89
N LEU A 452 -3.32 -1.35 -10.64
CA LEU A 452 -3.76 -2.73 -10.44
C LEU A 452 -2.72 -3.44 -9.57
N GLN A 453 -3.09 -3.69 -8.32
CA GLN A 453 -2.25 -4.37 -7.34
C GLN A 453 -2.61 -5.86 -7.31
N ILE A 454 -1.92 -6.65 -8.14
CA ILE A 454 -2.13 -8.10 -8.20
C ILE A 454 -1.09 -8.80 -7.32
N GLY A 455 0.13 -8.24 -7.24
CA GLY A 455 1.19 -8.64 -6.31
C GLY A 455 0.79 -8.51 -4.85
N GLY A 456 0.60 -9.65 -4.18
CA GLY A 456 0.31 -9.74 -2.75
C GLY A 456 1.44 -10.44 -1.97
N GLN A 457 1.08 -11.35 -1.07
CA GLN A 457 2.04 -12.28 -0.47
C GLN A 457 2.23 -13.50 -1.38
N GLY A 458 3.47 -13.80 -1.76
CA GLY A 458 3.80 -14.88 -2.70
C GLY A 458 3.46 -14.56 -4.15
N VAL A 459 3.25 -15.61 -4.96
CA VAL A 459 3.02 -15.53 -6.40
C VAL A 459 1.85 -16.43 -6.80
N GLY A 460 0.95 -15.92 -7.65
CA GLY A 460 -0.15 -16.69 -8.26
C GLY A 460 -1.52 -16.02 -8.26
N ASN A 461 -1.62 -14.77 -7.80
CA ASN A 461 -2.85 -14.00 -7.86
C ASN A 461 -3.25 -13.68 -9.31
N ARG A 462 -4.55 -13.49 -9.52
CA ARG A 462 -5.09 -13.08 -10.82
C ARG A 462 -6.08 -11.93 -10.71
N LEU A 463 -6.02 -11.02 -11.66
CA LEU A 463 -7.11 -10.10 -11.95
C LEU A 463 -7.70 -10.51 -13.29
N ASN A 464 -8.96 -10.95 -13.30
CA ASN A 464 -9.65 -11.38 -14.51
C ASN A 464 -10.54 -10.25 -15.03
N VAL A 465 -10.38 -9.86 -16.28
CA VAL A 465 -11.20 -8.85 -16.97
C VAL A 465 -11.95 -9.53 -18.10
N VAL A 466 -13.25 -9.73 -17.93
CA VAL A 466 -14.16 -10.27 -18.95
C VAL A 466 -14.72 -9.10 -19.75
N GLY A 467 -13.94 -8.65 -20.74
CA GLY A 467 -14.23 -7.47 -21.53
C GLY A 467 -12.95 -6.72 -21.93
N ASN A 468 -13.12 -5.48 -22.38
CA ASN A 468 -11.99 -4.65 -22.80
C ASN A 468 -11.19 -4.14 -21.59
N TYR A 469 -9.87 -4.15 -21.72
CA TYR A 469 -8.96 -3.45 -20.82
C TYR A 469 -8.38 -2.23 -21.53
N VAL A 470 -8.50 -1.05 -20.92
CA VAL A 470 -7.96 0.19 -21.46
C VAL A 470 -7.03 0.82 -20.43
N GLY A 471 -5.72 0.76 -20.69
CA GLY A 471 -4.71 1.44 -19.88
C GLY A 471 -4.66 2.94 -20.19
N GLN A 472 -4.75 3.79 -19.16
CA GLN A 472 -4.61 5.25 -19.25
C GLN A 472 -3.36 5.72 -18.50
N LYS A 473 -2.20 5.15 -18.86
CA LYS A 473 -0.91 5.36 -18.16
C LYS A 473 -0.93 4.90 -16.70
N GLY A 474 -1.81 3.95 -16.37
CA GLY A 474 -1.82 3.29 -15.07
C GLY A 474 -0.69 2.28 -14.91
N SER A 475 -0.56 1.72 -13.71
CA SER A 475 0.45 0.71 -13.40
C SER A 475 -0.18 -0.62 -13.02
N ILE A 476 0.54 -1.71 -13.28
CA ILE A 476 0.17 -3.07 -12.86
C ILE A 476 1.36 -3.62 -12.09
N ALA A 477 1.16 -3.98 -10.83
CA ALA A 477 2.18 -4.55 -9.98
C ALA A 477 1.97 -6.06 -9.84
N LEU A 478 3.01 -6.83 -10.17
CA LEU A 478 3.03 -8.29 -10.20
C LEU A 478 4.23 -8.79 -9.40
N ASN A 479 4.04 -9.84 -8.61
CA ASN A 479 5.13 -10.67 -8.14
C ASN A 479 5.38 -11.80 -9.14
N THR A 480 6.64 -12.04 -9.45
CA THR A 480 7.06 -13.07 -10.39
C THR A 480 8.26 -13.82 -9.81
N PHE A 481 8.21 -15.15 -9.84
CA PHE A 481 9.39 -15.96 -9.57
C PHE A 481 10.24 -15.99 -10.84
N LEU A 482 11.24 -15.09 -10.96
CA LEU A 482 12.06 -14.98 -12.16
C LEU A 482 12.99 -16.19 -12.32
N ALA A 483 12.56 -17.16 -13.12
CA ALA A 483 13.31 -18.37 -13.45
C ALA A 483 13.17 -18.67 -14.96
N GLY A 484 13.06 -19.94 -15.34
CA GLY A 484 12.91 -20.38 -16.72
C GLY A 484 11.46 -20.33 -17.21
N ASP A 485 11.19 -21.01 -18.32
CA ASP A 485 9.85 -21.09 -18.92
C ASP A 485 8.77 -21.56 -17.94
N GLY A 486 7.60 -20.91 -18.02
CA GLY A 486 6.43 -21.30 -17.22
C GLY A 486 6.56 -21.05 -15.71
N ALA A 487 7.60 -20.32 -15.27
CA ALA A 487 7.73 -19.96 -13.85
C ALA A 487 6.49 -19.24 -13.31
N ALA A 488 6.26 -19.37 -12.01
CA ALA A 488 5.08 -18.77 -11.39
C ALA A 488 5.11 -17.24 -11.51
N SER A 489 3.97 -16.65 -11.88
CA SER A 489 3.72 -15.21 -11.86
C SER A 489 2.28 -14.93 -11.48
N ASP A 490 2.09 -13.78 -10.83
CA ASP A 490 0.80 -13.09 -10.83
C ASP A 490 0.44 -12.67 -12.26
N ARG A 491 -0.86 -12.62 -12.57
CA ARG A 491 -1.33 -12.39 -13.94
C ARG A 491 -2.53 -11.45 -14.03
N LEU A 492 -2.48 -10.56 -15.01
CA LEU A 492 -3.68 -9.94 -15.58
C LEU A 492 -4.23 -10.90 -16.65
N VAL A 493 -5.51 -11.26 -16.56
CA VAL A 493 -6.18 -12.15 -17.51
C VAL A 493 -7.25 -11.37 -18.25
N ILE A 494 -7.18 -11.32 -19.58
CA ILE A 494 -8.19 -10.70 -20.45
C ILE A 494 -9.00 -11.81 -21.13
N ASN A 495 -10.32 -11.76 -20.97
CA ASN A 495 -11.23 -12.80 -21.41
C ASN A 495 -12.26 -12.24 -22.40
N GLY A 496 -12.16 -12.65 -23.67
CA GLY A 496 -13.08 -12.30 -24.76
C GLY A 496 -13.04 -10.85 -25.29
N GLY A 497 -12.27 -9.94 -24.69
CA GLY A 497 -12.17 -8.53 -25.10
C GLY A 497 -10.78 -8.10 -25.61
N ALA A 498 -10.57 -6.80 -25.76
CA ALA A 498 -9.30 -6.23 -26.22
C ALA A 498 -8.56 -5.47 -25.11
N ALA A 499 -7.26 -5.70 -24.96
CA ALA A 499 -6.36 -4.83 -24.20
C ALA A 499 -5.76 -3.76 -25.11
N SER A 500 -5.89 -2.50 -24.72
CA SER A 500 -5.42 -1.34 -25.48
C SER A 500 -4.99 -0.19 -24.56
N GLY A 501 -4.52 0.91 -25.14
CA GLY A 501 -3.99 2.05 -24.40
C GLY A 501 -2.56 1.79 -23.94
N SER A 502 -2.20 2.21 -22.73
CA SER A 502 -0.85 2.00 -22.20
C SER A 502 -0.86 1.79 -20.69
N SER A 503 -0.16 0.75 -20.22
CA SER A 503 0.07 0.48 -18.79
C SER A 503 1.51 0.02 -18.53
N SER A 504 2.07 0.43 -17.39
CA SER A 504 3.42 0.03 -16.97
C SER A 504 3.37 -1.21 -16.08
N LEU A 505 4.05 -2.30 -16.44
CA LEU A 505 4.24 -3.49 -15.62
C LEU A 505 5.40 -3.29 -14.64
N ARG A 506 5.10 -3.28 -13.35
CA ARG A 506 6.09 -3.32 -12.26
C ARG A 506 6.24 -4.77 -11.80
N ILE A 507 7.36 -5.37 -12.14
CA ILE A 507 7.70 -6.75 -11.77
C ILE A 507 8.55 -6.75 -10.50
N THR A 508 8.09 -7.46 -9.48
CA THR A 508 8.87 -7.75 -8.27
C THR A 508 9.36 -9.20 -8.35
N ASN A 509 10.68 -9.42 -8.27
CA ASN A 509 11.23 -10.76 -8.21
C ASN A 509 10.93 -11.39 -6.83
N ALA A 510 10.11 -12.43 -6.80
CA ALA A 510 9.73 -13.15 -5.60
C ALA A 510 10.69 -14.32 -5.29
N GLY A 511 12.00 -14.04 -5.30
CA GLY A 511 13.05 -15.02 -4.98
C GLY A 511 13.46 -15.94 -6.12
N GLY A 512 13.16 -15.59 -7.37
CA GLY A 512 13.62 -16.34 -8.54
C GLY A 512 15.13 -16.13 -8.80
N PRO A 513 15.89 -17.21 -9.05
CA PRO A 513 17.36 -17.14 -9.21
C PRO A 513 17.81 -16.70 -10.61
N GLY A 514 16.88 -16.46 -11.53
CA GLY A 514 17.16 -16.31 -12.95
C GLY A 514 17.49 -17.64 -13.63
N ALA A 515 16.97 -17.85 -14.84
CA ALA A 515 17.33 -18.97 -15.71
C ALA A 515 17.01 -18.61 -17.16
N ALA A 516 17.69 -19.25 -18.10
CA ALA A 516 17.44 -19.08 -19.52
C ALA A 516 16.00 -19.48 -19.90
N ILE A 517 15.38 -18.70 -20.79
CA ILE A 517 14.03 -18.91 -21.33
C ILE A 517 14.14 -19.32 -22.80
N VAL A 518 13.78 -20.57 -23.10
CA VAL A 518 13.95 -21.21 -24.43
C VAL A 518 12.61 -21.50 -25.12
N ALA A 519 11.48 -21.18 -24.48
CA ALA A 519 10.15 -21.33 -25.08
C ALA A 519 9.32 -20.03 -24.90
N ASP A 520 8.07 -20.14 -24.43
CA ASP A 520 7.15 -19.00 -24.32
C ASP A 520 7.65 -17.92 -23.35
N GLY A 521 8.31 -18.31 -22.26
CA GLY A 521 8.72 -17.44 -21.16
C GLY A 521 7.77 -17.44 -19.96
N ILE A 522 7.88 -16.39 -19.14
CA ILE A 522 7.08 -16.24 -17.92
C ILE A 522 5.86 -15.37 -18.21
N GLU A 523 4.68 -15.98 -18.25
CA GLU A 523 3.43 -15.29 -18.61
C GLU A 523 2.99 -14.31 -17.52
N VAL A 524 2.86 -13.03 -17.88
CA VAL A 524 2.44 -11.93 -16.99
C VAL A 524 1.10 -11.30 -17.39
N VAL A 525 0.74 -11.42 -18.68
CA VAL A 525 -0.61 -11.12 -19.17
C VAL A 525 -1.09 -12.29 -20.01
N GLN A 526 -2.26 -12.81 -19.66
CA GLN A 526 -2.90 -13.92 -20.35
C GLN A 526 -4.14 -13.42 -21.09
N THR A 527 -4.35 -13.91 -22.31
CA THR A 527 -5.58 -13.76 -23.07
C THR A 527 -6.28 -15.10 -23.21
N VAL A 528 -7.61 -15.09 -23.09
CA VAL A 528 -8.44 -16.29 -23.25
C VAL A 528 -9.71 -15.95 -24.03
N ASN A 529 -10.35 -16.99 -24.59
CA ASN A 529 -11.62 -16.89 -25.31
C ASN A 529 -11.63 -15.85 -26.45
N GLY A 530 -10.53 -15.77 -27.22
CA GLY A 530 -10.41 -14.88 -28.37
C GLY A 530 -10.06 -13.43 -28.03
N ALA A 531 -9.64 -13.15 -26.80
CA ALA A 531 -9.14 -11.83 -26.44
C ALA A 531 -7.88 -11.43 -27.23
N THR A 532 -7.71 -10.13 -27.47
CA THR A 532 -6.60 -9.54 -28.26
C THR A 532 -5.87 -8.46 -27.48
N THR A 533 -4.62 -8.16 -27.81
CA THR A 533 -3.86 -7.06 -27.21
C THR A 533 -3.16 -6.20 -28.28
N THR A 534 -3.10 -4.88 -28.09
CA THR A 534 -2.29 -3.99 -28.93
C THR A 534 -0.84 -3.98 -28.48
N ALA A 535 0.12 -3.71 -29.38
CA ALA A 535 1.55 -3.76 -29.07
C ALA A 535 2.04 -2.69 -28.07
N ASP A 536 1.25 -1.64 -27.85
CA ASP A 536 1.50 -0.55 -26.91
C ASP A 536 0.76 -0.70 -25.58
N ALA A 537 -0.08 -1.73 -25.43
CA ALA A 537 -0.91 -1.94 -24.25
C ALA A 537 -0.08 -2.07 -22.96
N PHE A 538 1.11 -2.68 -23.04
CA PHE A 538 1.96 -2.96 -21.89
C PHE A 538 3.44 -2.66 -22.18
N ALA A 539 4.12 -2.08 -21.19
CA ALA A 539 5.57 -1.90 -21.19
C ALA A 539 6.13 -2.13 -19.78
N LEU A 540 7.39 -2.53 -19.65
CA LEU A 540 8.03 -2.63 -18.33
C LEU A 540 8.22 -1.24 -17.72
N ALA A 541 7.94 -1.11 -16.42
CA ALA A 541 8.15 0.13 -15.68
C ALA A 541 9.63 0.41 -15.39
N ALA A 542 10.45 -0.65 -15.35
CA ALA A 542 11.90 -0.61 -15.12
C ALA A 542 12.54 -1.88 -15.67
N PRO A 543 13.88 -1.91 -15.88
CA PRO A 543 14.59 -3.14 -16.21
C PRO A 543 14.33 -4.26 -15.20
N VAL A 544 14.12 -5.48 -15.69
CA VAL A 544 13.88 -6.65 -14.85
C VAL A 544 15.11 -7.54 -14.94
N LYS A 545 15.75 -7.84 -13.80
CA LYS A 545 16.99 -8.62 -13.73
C LYS A 545 16.87 -9.70 -12.64
N ALA A 546 17.45 -10.88 -12.87
CA ALA A 546 17.63 -11.93 -11.87
C ALA A 546 18.80 -12.84 -12.27
N GLY A 547 19.59 -13.28 -11.29
CA GLY A 547 20.78 -14.08 -11.55
C GLY A 547 21.72 -13.44 -12.56
N ALA A 548 22.01 -14.17 -13.64
CA ALA A 548 22.84 -13.69 -14.75
C ALA A 548 22.07 -12.93 -15.84
N TYR A 549 20.74 -12.84 -15.77
CA TYR A 549 19.89 -12.47 -16.91
C TYR A 549 19.21 -11.12 -16.76
N SER A 550 19.06 -10.41 -17.88
CA SER A 550 18.11 -9.30 -18.04
C SER A 550 16.90 -9.77 -18.85
N TYR A 551 15.71 -9.41 -18.37
CA TYR A 551 14.43 -9.78 -18.98
C TYR A 551 13.82 -8.60 -19.73
N TYR A 552 13.26 -8.88 -20.90
CA TYR A 552 12.41 -7.97 -21.66
C TYR A 552 10.98 -8.52 -21.72
N LEU A 553 10.05 -7.64 -22.06
CA LEU A 553 8.65 -7.98 -22.23
C LEU A 553 8.36 -8.27 -23.71
N ALA A 554 7.87 -9.47 -24.00
CA ALA A 554 7.55 -9.96 -25.33
C ALA A 554 6.04 -10.13 -25.49
N LYS A 555 5.46 -9.60 -26.58
CA LYS A 555 4.11 -9.93 -27.03
C LYS A 555 4.16 -11.21 -27.87
N GLY A 556 3.32 -12.18 -27.52
CA GLY A 556 3.15 -13.44 -28.22
C GLY A 556 4.09 -14.56 -27.76
N GLY A 557 3.55 -15.76 -27.56
CA GLY A 557 4.32 -17.00 -27.35
C GLY A 557 4.89 -17.57 -28.65
N VAL A 558 5.76 -18.57 -28.52
CA VAL A 558 6.13 -19.49 -29.61
C VAL A 558 5.08 -20.59 -29.79
N THR A 559 4.30 -20.90 -28.76
CA THR A 559 3.18 -21.83 -28.80
C THR A 559 2.01 -21.29 -29.64
N SER A 560 1.38 -22.13 -30.47
CA SER A 560 0.20 -21.71 -31.25
C SER A 560 -0.94 -21.26 -30.33
N GLY A 561 -1.60 -20.16 -30.68
CA GLY A 561 -2.74 -19.61 -29.92
C GLY A 561 -2.37 -18.66 -28.78
N THR A 562 -1.08 -18.35 -28.57
CA THR A 562 -0.63 -17.43 -27.51
C THR A 562 -0.09 -16.10 -28.06
N SER A 563 -0.38 -15.74 -29.31
CA SER A 563 0.09 -14.51 -29.99
C SER A 563 -0.36 -13.20 -29.31
N GLU A 564 -1.39 -13.29 -28.47
CA GLU A 564 -1.98 -12.16 -27.76
C GLU A 564 -1.55 -12.08 -26.28
N ASN A 565 -0.84 -13.10 -25.77
CA ASN A 565 -0.30 -13.12 -24.41
C ASN A 565 0.99 -12.30 -24.30
N TRP A 566 1.41 -11.99 -23.08
CA TRP A 566 2.65 -11.28 -22.81
C TRP A 566 3.53 -12.03 -21.81
N TYR A 567 4.81 -12.12 -22.15
CA TYR A 567 5.80 -12.93 -21.44
C TYR A 567 7.04 -12.12 -21.10
N LEU A 568 7.64 -12.40 -19.94
CA LEU A 568 9.03 -12.04 -19.70
C LEU A 568 9.94 -13.07 -20.38
N ARG A 569 10.93 -12.59 -21.13
CA ARG A 569 11.95 -13.42 -21.80
C ARG A 569 13.33 -12.84 -21.61
N ASN A 570 14.35 -13.67 -21.74
CA ASN A 570 15.76 -13.27 -21.67
C ASN A 570 16.61 -13.89 -22.80
N ILE A 571 15.97 -14.34 -23.88
CA ILE A 571 16.61 -14.81 -25.10
C ILE A 571 16.00 -14.07 -26.29
N VAL A 572 16.84 -13.75 -27.27
CA VAL A 572 16.42 -13.23 -28.58
C VAL A 572 16.84 -14.19 -29.69
N THR A 573 16.02 -14.27 -30.74
CA THR A 573 16.36 -14.98 -31.97
C THR A 573 17.19 -14.06 -32.89
N PRO A 574 18.24 -14.56 -33.56
CA PRO A 574 19.09 -13.78 -34.44
C PRO A 574 18.28 -13.26 -35.62
N THR A 575 18.40 -11.96 -35.87
CA THR A 575 18.02 -11.37 -37.16
C THR A 575 19.19 -11.56 -38.14
N PRO A 576 18.99 -12.17 -39.32
CA PRO A 576 20.03 -12.22 -40.35
C PRO A 576 20.40 -10.79 -40.79
N PRO A 577 21.68 -10.40 -40.99
CA PRO A 577 22.90 -11.21 -41.07
C PRO A 577 23.90 -10.89 -39.94
N ALA A 578 23.63 -11.32 -38.70
CA ALA A 578 24.63 -11.26 -37.63
C ALA A 578 25.46 -12.56 -37.63
N VAL A 579 26.76 -12.45 -37.92
CA VAL A 579 27.73 -13.55 -37.75
C VAL A 579 27.96 -13.74 -36.25
N VAL A 580 27.19 -14.63 -35.63
CA VAL A 580 27.39 -15.09 -34.25
C VAL A 580 27.79 -16.57 -34.30
N PRO A 581 28.78 -17.05 -33.52
CA PRO A 581 29.05 -18.47 -33.41
C PRO A 581 27.79 -19.17 -32.90
N SER A 582 27.21 -20.04 -33.73
CA SER A 582 26.00 -20.77 -33.40
C SER A 582 26.28 -21.81 -32.32
N THR A 583 25.56 -21.74 -31.21
CA THR A 583 25.49 -22.80 -30.19
C THR A 583 24.58 -23.96 -30.61
N GLY A 584 24.39 -24.17 -31.93
CA GLY A 584 23.56 -25.24 -32.47
C GLY A 584 22.03 -25.02 -32.40
N SER A 585 21.52 -24.08 -31.58
CA SER A 585 20.08 -23.77 -31.49
C SER A 585 19.67 -22.42 -32.08
N GLY A 586 20.62 -21.50 -32.33
CA GLY A 586 20.30 -20.16 -32.81
C GLY A 586 19.66 -19.25 -31.77
N GLU A 587 19.74 -19.55 -30.48
CA GLU A 587 19.20 -18.71 -29.39
C GLU A 587 20.31 -17.89 -28.73
N ILE A 588 20.10 -16.58 -28.53
CA ILE A 588 21.10 -15.67 -27.96
C ILE A 588 20.61 -15.15 -26.60
N PRO A 589 21.26 -15.53 -25.47
CA PRO A 589 20.85 -15.07 -24.15
C PRO A 589 21.20 -13.60 -23.89
N LEU A 590 20.33 -12.94 -23.14
CA LEU A 590 20.48 -11.57 -22.65
C LEU A 590 21.12 -11.61 -21.26
N TYR A 591 22.43 -11.88 -21.22
CA TYR A 591 23.18 -11.68 -19.99
C TYR A 591 23.19 -10.21 -19.60
N ARG A 592 23.06 -9.93 -18.30
CA ARG A 592 23.16 -8.56 -17.79
C ARG A 592 24.60 -8.02 -17.92
N PRO A 593 24.80 -6.69 -18.06
CA PRO A 593 26.13 -6.09 -18.22
C PRO A 593 27.13 -6.44 -17.12
N GLU A 594 26.66 -6.79 -15.92
CA GLU A 594 27.55 -7.15 -14.81
C GLU A 594 28.24 -8.51 -15.00
N VAL A 595 27.69 -9.41 -15.83
CA VAL A 595 28.22 -10.78 -15.99
C VAL A 595 29.66 -10.78 -16.51
N PRO A 596 30.00 -10.11 -17.63
CA PRO A 596 31.39 -10.06 -18.08
C PRO A 596 32.32 -9.38 -17.08
N ILE A 597 31.85 -8.34 -16.36
CA ILE A 597 32.67 -7.59 -15.39
C ILE A 597 33.15 -8.50 -14.27
N TYR A 598 32.23 -9.24 -13.64
CA TYR A 598 32.60 -10.13 -12.54
C TYR A 598 33.50 -11.28 -13.01
N THR A 599 33.24 -11.81 -14.21
CA THR A 599 34.08 -12.89 -14.75
C THR A 599 35.53 -12.44 -15.04
N GLU A 600 35.75 -11.15 -15.31
CA GLU A 600 37.08 -10.58 -15.60
C GLU A 600 37.91 -10.27 -14.33
N VAL A 601 37.31 -10.29 -13.13
CA VAL A 601 38.02 -9.95 -11.89
C VAL A 601 39.22 -10.86 -11.66
N ALA A 602 39.04 -12.17 -11.88
CA ALA A 602 40.09 -13.16 -11.62
C ALA A 602 41.29 -13.03 -12.57
N SER A 603 41.06 -12.78 -13.86
CA SER A 603 42.12 -12.63 -14.86
C SER A 603 42.96 -11.38 -14.61
N VAL A 604 42.31 -10.25 -14.33
CA VAL A 604 43.00 -8.98 -14.01
C VAL A 604 43.79 -9.12 -12.70
N ALA A 605 43.22 -9.75 -11.67
CA ALA A 605 43.93 -10.02 -10.42
C ALA A 605 45.18 -10.89 -10.63
N ARG A 606 45.11 -11.94 -11.47
CA ARG A 606 46.28 -12.76 -11.83
C ARG A 606 47.35 -11.95 -12.55
N GLN A 607 46.94 -11.15 -13.52
CA GLN A 607 47.87 -10.36 -14.32
C GLN A 607 48.61 -9.31 -13.48
N VAL A 608 47.92 -8.63 -12.56
CA VAL A 608 48.54 -7.69 -11.61
C VAL A 608 49.58 -8.39 -10.73
N ASN A 609 49.23 -9.57 -10.19
CA ASN A 609 50.14 -10.33 -9.33
C ASN A 609 51.38 -10.86 -10.08
N ILE A 610 51.23 -11.28 -11.35
CA ILE A 610 52.35 -11.72 -12.17
C ILE A 610 53.30 -10.56 -12.51
N GLN A 611 52.76 -9.38 -12.86
CA GLN A 611 53.59 -8.19 -13.13
C GLN A 611 54.27 -7.66 -11.87
N GLN A 612 53.60 -7.78 -10.72
CA GLN A 612 54.19 -7.47 -9.42
C GLN A 612 55.33 -8.44 -9.08
N LEU A 613 55.16 -9.76 -9.27
CA LEU A 613 56.23 -10.73 -8.98
C LEU A 613 57.42 -10.59 -9.94
N ASP A 614 57.17 -10.57 -11.25
CA ASP A 614 58.14 -10.49 -12.34
C ASP A 614 59.36 -11.45 -12.24
N ASN A 615 60.41 -11.20 -13.02
CA ASN A 615 61.62 -12.01 -13.07
C ASN A 615 62.79 -11.40 -12.27
N PHE A 616 63.83 -12.22 -12.07
CA PHE A 616 65.04 -11.83 -11.36
C PHE A 616 65.63 -10.50 -11.86
N HIS A 617 65.83 -10.36 -13.17
CA HIS A 617 66.51 -9.20 -13.75
C HIS A 617 65.73 -7.89 -13.56
N ASP A 618 64.40 -7.94 -13.62
CA ASP A 618 63.57 -6.74 -13.46
C ASP A 618 63.40 -6.34 -11.98
N ARG A 619 63.72 -7.23 -11.02
CA ARG A 619 63.80 -6.89 -9.59
C ARG A 619 65.20 -6.56 -9.09
N GLN A 620 66.23 -7.22 -9.61
CA GLN A 620 67.59 -7.20 -9.03
C GLN A 620 68.70 -6.75 -10.00
N GLY A 621 68.39 -6.55 -11.28
CA GLY A 621 69.36 -6.08 -12.28
C GLY A 621 70.21 -7.20 -12.86
N GLU A 622 71.49 -7.29 -12.51
CA GLU A 622 72.44 -8.29 -13.05
C GLU A 622 73.07 -9.12 -11.94
N GLN A 623 73.49 -10.34 -12.26
CA GLN A 623 74.18 -11.22 -11.31
C GLN A 623 75.50 -10.61 -10.77
N SER A 624 76.11 -9.69 -11.53
CA SER A 624 77.30 -8.95 -11.13
C SER A 624 77.03 -7.85 -10.10
N LEU A 625 75.76 -7.49 -9.86
CA LEU A 625 75.38 -6.51 -8.84
C LEU A 625 75.22 -7.14 -7.46
N LEU A 626 75.14 -8.48 -7.38
CA LEU A 626 74.96 -9.26 -6.16
C LEU A 626 76.34 -9.77 -5.70
N THR A 627 77.12 -8.90 -5.05
CA THR A 627 78.50 -9.19 -4.59
C THR A 627 78.71 -8.90 -3.11
N GLU A 628 77.68 -8.39 -2.45
CA GLU A 628 77.67 -7.99 -1.07
C GLU A 628 77.66 -9.20 -0.12
N ASN A 629 78.00 -8.99 1.14
CA ASN A 629 78.10 -10.02 2.18
C ASN A 629 77.66 -9.47 3.53
N GLY A 630 77.09 -10.33 4.39
CA GLY A 630 76.69 -10.00 5.75
C GLY A 630 75.22 -9.57 5.87
N ASP A 631 74.90 -8.91 6.98
CA ASP A 631 73.54 -8.49 7.33
C ASP A 631 73.16 -7.18 6.62
N LEU A 632 71.91 -7.13 6.13
CA LEU A 632 71.33 -5.95 5.50
C LEU A 632 72.23 -5.28 4.44
N PRO A 633 72.75 -6.01 3.44
CA PRO A 633 73.79 -5.49 2.55
C PRO A 633 73.30 -4.50 1.48
N ALA A 634 72.01 -4.54 1.14
CA ALA A 634 71.46 -3.71 0.06
C ALA A 634 69.96 -3.51 0.18
N ALA A 635 69.51 -2.36 -0.31
CA ALA A 635 68.09 -2.04 -0.51
C ALA A 635 67.81 -1.75 -1.99
N TRP A 636 66.58 -1.99 -2.42
CA TRP A 636 66.14 -1.70 -3.78
C TRP A 636 64.72 -1.16 -3.81
N GLY A 637 64.44 -0.39 -4.85
CA GLY A 637 63.11 0.11 -5.17
C GLY A 637 62.81 -0.10 -6.63
N ARG A 638 61.55 -0.41 -6.95
CA ARG A 638 61.06 -0.63 -8.31
C ARG A 638 59.73 0.06 -8.51
N VAL A 639 59.59 0.72 -9.65
CA VAL A 639 58.31 1.25 -10.13
C VAL A 639 58.03 0.67 -11.50
N TRP A 640 56.77 0.35 -11.77
CA TRP A 640 56.39 -0.19 -13.07
C TRP A 640 54.99 0.28 -13.46
N GLY A 641 54.76 0.35 -14.77
CA GLY A 641 53.48 0.70 -15.35
C GLY A 641 53.25 -0.04 -16.65
N SER A 642 52.01 -0.49 -16.87
CA SER A 642 51.61 -1.18 -18.08
C SER A 642 50.27 -0.69 -18.62
N ARG A 643 50.12 -0.77 -19.94
CA ARG A 643 48.83 -0.73 -20.63
C ARG A 643 48.55 -2.12 -21.15
N THR A 644 47.45 -2.70 -20.70
CA THR A 644 47.09 -4.09 -21.02
C THR A 644 45.71 -4.13 -21.66
N LYS A 645 45.63 -4.84 -22.78
CA LYS A 645 44.39 -5.32 -23.37
C LYS A 645 44.42 -6.84 -23.34
N GLN A 646 43.54 -7.45 -22.56
CA GLN A 646 43.49 -8.89 -22.37
C GLN A 646 42.05 -9.38 -22.48
N ARG A 647 41.84 -10.40 -23.30
CA ARG A 647 40.57 -11.09 -23.48
C ARG A 647 40.68 -12.52 -22.98
N GLN A 648 39.61 -13.04 -22.38
CA GLN A 648 39.47 -14.46 -22.08
C GLN A 648 38.52 -15.13 -23.07
N ASP A 649 38.79 -16.40 -23.37
CA ASP A 649 37.80 -17.25 -24.05
C ASP A 649 36.80 -17.74 -23.00
N GLY A 650 35.53 -17.88 -23.35
CA GLY A 650 34.50 -18.32 -22.42
C GLY A 650 33.11 -17.88 -22.82
N THR A 651 32.10 -18.24 -22.02
CA THR A 651 30.67 -18.00 -22.31
C THR A 651 30.37 -16.54 -22.62
N VAL A 652 31.03 -15.61 -21.91
CA VAL A 652 30.85 -14.16 -22.11
C VAL A 652 32.07 -13.46 -22.70
N SER A 653 33.15 -14.20 -22.97
CA SER A 653 34.39 -13.70 -23.60
C SER A 653 34.83 -12.31 -23.10
N PRO A 654 35.01 -12.12 -21.79
CA PRO A 654 35.29 -10.81 -21.22
C PRO A 654 36.66 -10.29 -21.66
N GLN A 655 36.81 -8.98 -21.72
CA GLN A 655 38.03 -8.29 -22.11
C GLN A 655 38.25 -7.05 -21.25
N PHE A 656 39.41 -6.98 -20.62
CA PHE A 656 39.91 -5.80 -19.93
C PHE A 656 40.77 -4.94 -20.87
N ASP A 657 40.51 -3.64 -20.94
CA ASP A 657 41.39 -2.63 -21.56
C ASP A 657 41.67 -1.52 -20.54
N GLY A 658 42.89 -1.51 -20.01
CA GLY A 658 43.22 -0.66 -18.88
C GLY A 658 44.71 -0.50 -18.64
N SER A 659 45.03 0.19 -17.56
CA SER A 659 46.39 0.37 -17.06
C SER A 659 46.58 -0.34 -15.73
N MET A 660 47.78 -0.85 -15.52
CA MET A 660 48.23 -1.40 -14.25
C MET A 660 49.50 -0.66 -13.84
N THR A 661 49.62 -0.30 -12.57
CA THR A 661 50.79 0.41 -12.04
C THR A 661 51.16 -0.18 -10.71
N GLY A 662 52.45 -0.27 -10.42
CA GLY A 662 52.90 -0.76 -9.13
C GLY A 662 54.21 -0.16 -8.66
N ILE A 663 54.42 -0.26 -7.36
CA ILE A 663 55.62 0.17 -6.64
C ILE A 663 56.02 -0.97 -5.71
N GLN A 664 57.32 -1.21 -5.63
CA GLN A 664 57.93 -2.17 -4.71
C GLN A 664 59.13 -1.55 -4.02
N VAL A 665 59.32 -1.93 -2.77
CA VAL A 665 60.52 -1.65 -2.00
C VAL A 665 60.96 -2.95 -1.34
N GLY A 666 62.24 -3.24 -1.42
CA GLY A 666 62.80 -4.46 -0.86
C GLY A 666 64.18 -4.25 -0.26
N HIS A 667 64.57 -5.23 0.56
CA HIS A 667 65.84 -5.24 1.26
C HIS A 667 66.38 -6.66 1.26
N ASP A 668 67.67 -6.80 0.94
CA ASP A 668 68.40 -8.02 1.21
C ASP A 668 68.62 -8.08 2.73
N ILE A 669 68.09 -9.09 3.41
CA ILE A 669 68.22 -9.25 4.87
C ILE A 669 69.56 -9.88 5.22
N TYR A 670 70.04 -10.78 4.37
CA TYR A 670 71.33 -11.47 4.53
C TYR A 670 71.91 -11.83 3.17
N ALA A 671 73.23 -11.73 3.03
CA ALA A 671 73.96 -12.29 1.90
C ALA A 671 75.24 -13.01 2.36
N ASP A 672 75.62 -14.05 1.64
CA ASP A 672 76.86 -14.80 1.88
C ASP A 672 77.55 -15.18 0.58
N THR A 673 78.87 -15.31 0.66
CA THR A 673 79.74 -15.81 -0.40
C THR A 673 80.60 -16.92 0.17
N ASP A 674 80.51 -18.11 -0.42
CA ASP A 674 81.33 -19.24 0.00
C ASP A 674 82.74 -19.21 -0.63
N ALA A 675 83.64 -20.04 -0.11
CA ALA A 675 85.01 -20.13 -0.60
C ALA A 675 85.13 -20.60 -2.07
N SER A 676 84.08 -21.21 -2.63
CA SER A 676 84.02 -21.64 -4.02
C SER A 676 83.46 -20.56 -4.96
N GLY A 677 83.05 -19.40 -4.42
CA GLY A 677 82.55 -18.25 -5.15
C GLY A 677 81.04 -18.28 -5.41
N GLN A 678 80.29 -19.16 -4.74
CA GLN A 678 78.82 -19.14 -4.75
C GLN A 678 78.34 -17.97 -3.91
N ARG A 679 77.33 -17.23 -4.40
CA ARG A 679 76.76 -16.06 -3.70
C ARG A 679 75.27 -16.26 -3.46
N ASN A 680 74.81 -16.05 -2.24
CA ASN A 680 73.40 -16.15 -1.88
C ASN A 680 72.90 -14.80 -1.35
N HIS A 681 71.70 -14.40 -1.76
CA HIS A 681 71.00 -13.23 -1.27
C HIS A 681 69.60 -13.64 -0.81
N TYR A 682 69.25 -13.28 0.41
CA TYR A 682 67.94 -13.52 1.01
C TYR A 682 67.30 -12.18 1.29
N GLY A 683 66.07 -11.95 0.84
CA GLY A 683 65.43 -10.65 0.98
C GLY A 683 63.93 -10.69 1.19
N LEU A 684 63.40 -9.55 1.63
CA LEU A 684 61.98 -9.30 1.77
C LEU A 684 61.60 -8.05 0.97
N PHE A 685 60.37 -8.00 0.48
CA PHE A 685 59.83 -6.82 -0.17
C PHE A 685 58.35 -6.62 0.14
N ALA A 686 57.94 -5.37 0.12
CA ALA A 686 56.53 -4.97 0.14
C ALA A 686 56.21 -4.20 -1.13
N GLY A 687 54.95 -4.25 -1.56
CA GLY A 687 54.53 -3.49 -2.72
C GLY A 687 53.05 -3.23 -2.77
N PHE A 688 52.70 -2.24 -3.58
CA PHE A 688 51.33 -1.87 -3.91
C PHE A 688 51.18 -1.86 -5.42
N ALA A 689 50.06 -2.38 -5.92
CA ALA A 689 49.68 -2.27 -7.31
C ALA A 689 48.21 -1.90 -7.46
N HIS A 690 47.92 -1.11 -8.48
CA HIS A 690 46.58 -0.68 -8.85
C HIS A 690 46.34 -1.00 -10.33
N ALA A 691 45.20 -1.59 -10.63
CA ALA A 691 44.70 -1.78 -11.98
C ALA A 691 43.37 -1.08 -12.15
N THR A 692 43.18 -0.41 -13.28
CA THR A 692 41.90 0.20 -13.65
C THR A 692 41.70 0.19 -15.15
N GLY A 693 40.48 -0.10 -15.60
CA GLY A 693 40.18 -0.20 -17.01
C GLY A 693 38.71 -0.45 -17.30
N LYS A 694 38.40 -0.43 -18.59
CA LYS A 694 37.09 -0.79 -19.10
C LYS A 694 37.00 -2.29 -19.27
N VAL A 695 35.79 -2.82 -19.11
CA VAL A 695 35.46 -4.20 -19.41
C VAL A 695 34.49 -4.24 -20.57
N ASN A 696 34.84 -5.03 -21.58
CA ASN A 696 33.96 -5.41 -22.67
C ASN A 696 33.60 -6.89 -22.54
N GLY A 697 32.46 -7.30 -23.08
CA GLY A 697 32.11 -8.72 -23.17
C GLY A 697 30.81 -8.96 -23.90
N PHE A 698 30.35 -10.21 -23.90
CA PHE A 698 29.04 -10.56 -24.42
C PHE A 698 27.97 -10.34 -23.35
N ALA A 699 27.10 -9.36 -23.58
CA ALA A 699 25.96 -9.02 -22.74
C ALA A 699 24.86 -8.42 -23.61
N MET A 700 23.59 -8.50 -23.16
CA MET A 700 22.43 -7.96 -23.87
C MET A 700 22.35 -8.41 -25.34
N ALA A 701 22.76 -9.66 -25.62
CA ALA A 701 22.85 -10.24 -26.96
C ALA A 701 23.82 -9.53 -27.93
N VAL A 702 24.73 -8.70 -27.41
CA VAL A 702 25.75 -7.98 -28.18
C VAL A 702 27.14 -8.48 -27.80
N GLN A 703 27.94 -8.86 -28.80
CA GLN A 703 29.34 -9.25 -28.61
C GLN A 703 30.23 -8.02 -28.39
N ASN A 704 31.20 -8.12 -27.48
CA ASN A 704 32.20 -7.07 -27.19
C ASN A 704 31.56 -5.71 -26.80
N LEU A 705 30.42 -5.74 -26.12
CA LEU A 705 29.74 -4.58 -25.57
C LEU A 705 30.58 -3.97 -24.44
N ASP A 706 30.76 -2.63 -24.43
CA ASP A 706 31.34 -1.90 -23.28
C ASP A 706 30.31 -1.95 -22.14
N VAL A 707 30.61 -2.69 -21.07
CA VAL A 707 29.64 -3.00 -20.01
C VAL A 707 29.90 -2.25 -18.71
N GLY A 708 31.12 -1.74 -18.52
CA GLY A 708 31.48 -1.02 -17.30
C GLY A 708 32.99 -0.99 -17.06
N ASN A 709 33.34 -0.75 -15.81
CA ASN A 709 34.72 -0.59 -15.38
C ASN A 709 35.07 -1.57 -14.26
N LEU A 710 36.35 -1.90 -14.17
CA LEU A 710 36.93 -2.71 -13.10
C LEU A 710 38.16 -2.01 -12.55
N ALA A 711 38.22 -1.88 -11.22
CA ALA A 711 39.42 -1.50 -10.50
C ALA A 711 39.84 -2.61 -9.53
N ILE A 712 41.15 -2.85 -9.40
CA ILE A 712 41.72 -3.79 -8.44
C ILE A 712 42.92 -3.16 -7.76
N ASP A 713 42.92 -3.17 -6.43
CA ASP A 713 44.06 -2.84 -5.58
C ASP A 713 44.69 -4.12 -5.03
N ALA A 714 46.01 -4.19 -5.04
CA ALA A 714 46.80 -5.30 -4.51
C ALA A 714 47.88 -4.79 -3.57
N TYR A 715 47.86 -5.27 -2.33
CA TYR A 715 48.90 -5.01 -1.33
C TYR A 715 49.67 -6.31 -1.09
N SER A 716 50.96 -6.30 -1.40
CA SER A 716 51.79 -7.50 -1.45
C SER A 716 52.92 -7.47 -0.44
N LEU A 717 53.20 -8.63 0.15
CA LEU A 717 54.40 -8.91 0.93
C LEU A 717 55.04 -10.17 0.36
N GLY A 718 56.35 -10.12 0.07
CA GLY A 718 57.07 -11.26 -0.48
C GLY A 718 58.46 -11.42 0.08
N GLY A 719 59.00 -12.62 -0.10
CA GLY A 719 60.37 -12.98 0.21
C GLY A 719 61.03 -13.66 -0.99
N TYR A 720 62.34 -13.52 -1.10
CA TYR A 720 63.12 -14.12 -2.16
C TYR A 720 64.43 -14.70 -1.66
N TRP A 721 64.92 -15.68 -2.41
CA TRP A 721 66.27 -16.20 -2.35
C TRP A 721 66.84 -16.23 -3.76
N THR A 722 67.98 -15.57 -3.96
CA THR A 722 68.73 -15.59 -5.21
C THR A 722 70.09 -16.20 -4.96
N HIS A 723 70.43 -17.21 -5.74
CA HIS A 723 71.73 -17.87 -5.76
C HIS A 723 72.44 -17.58 -7.07
N VAL A 724 73.71 -17.17 -7.00
CA VAL A 724 74.56 -16.89 -8.15
C VAL A 724 75.84 -17.70 -8.05
N GLY A 725 76.09 -18.55 -9.05
CA GLY A 725 77.29 -19.38 -9.08
C GLY A 725 78.53 -18.70 -9.65
N PRO A 726 79.71 -19.34 -9.55
CA PRO A 726 81.00 -18.73 -9.92
C PRO A 726 81.10 -18.30 -11.39
N SER A 727 80.40 -19.01 -12.28
CA SER A 727 80.30 -18.67 -13.71
C SER A 727 79.12 -17.74 -14.04
N GLY A 728 78.39 -17.26 -13.04
CA GLY A 728 77.29 -16.31 -13.19
C GLY A 728 75.92 -16.93 -13.47
N TRP A 729 75.80 -18.25 -13.52
CA TRP A 729 74.48 -18.90 -13.55
C TRP A 729 73.72 -18.57 -12.27
N TYR A 730 72.39 -18.53 -12.35
CA TYR A 730 71.57 -18.18 -11.20
C TYR A 730 70.34 -19.06 -11.05
N THR A 731 69.89 -19.15 -9.80
CA THR A 731 68.56 -19.61 -9.42
C THR A 731 67.91 -18.54 -8.56
N ASP A 732 66.68 -18.19 -8.86
CA ASP A 732 65.90 -17.20 -8.12
C ASP A 732 64.56 -17.82 -7.71
N ALA A 733 64.25 -17.79 -6.42
CA ALA A 733 63.01 -18.28 -5.86
C ALA A 733 62.29 -17.16 -5.12
N VAL A 734 60.99 -16.98 -5.41
CA VAL A 734 60.16 -15.92 -4.82
C VAL A 734 58.85 -16.50 -4.33
N LEU A 735 58.41 -16.05 -3.17
CA LEU A 735 57.05 -16.26 -2.66
C LEU A 735 56.44 -14.92 -2.28
N MET A 736 55.24 -14.63 -2.77
CA MET A 736 54.53 -13.37 -2.55
C MET A 736 53.07 -13.63 -2.19
N GLY A 737 52.62 -13.09 -1.07
CA GLY A 737 51.21 -13.04 -0.69
C GLY A 737 50.63 -11.64 -0.94
N SER A 738 49.42 -11.57 -1.46
CA SER A 738 48.72 -10.31 -1.74
C SER A 738 47.33 -10.31 -1.12
N SER A 739 46.94 -9.20 -0.48
CA SER A 739 45.54 -8.86 -0.21
C SER A 739 44.98 -8.06 -1.37
N LEU A 740 43.77 -8.39 -1.81
CA LEU A 740 43.12 -7.81 -2.98
C LEU A 740 41.81 -7.13 -2.59
N SER A 741 41.55 -5.98 -3.20
CA SER A 741 40.22 -5.36 -3.23
C SER A 741 39.84 -5.10 -4.68
N ALA A 742 38.62 -5.49 -5.07
CA ALA A 742 38.09 -5.28 -6.41
C ALA A 742 36.79 -4.49 -6.35
N ASP A 743 36.67 -3.50 -7.24
CA ASP A 743 35.49 -2.65 -7.41
C ASP A 743 34.96 -2.78 -8.85
N PRO A 744 34.19 -3.84 -9.14
CA PRO A 744 33.49 -4.01 -10.41
C PRO A 744 32.21 -3.17 -10.45
N ARG A 745 32.02 -2.38 -11.52
CA ARG A 745 30.82 -1.55 -11.67
C ARG A 745 30.35 -1.44 -13.12
N SER A 746 29.08 -1.75 -13.36
CA SER A 746 28.46 -1.60 -14.69
C SER A 746 28.03 -0.17 -14.98
N HIS A 747 27.81 0.13 -16.27
CA HIS A 747 27.21 1.41 -16.70
C HIS A 747 25.78 1.59 -16.20
N ASP A 748 25.09 0.50 -15.84
CA ASP A 748 23.77 0.54 -15.20
C ASP A 748 23.84 0.94 -13.71
N GLY A 749 25.04 1.18 -13.19
CA GLY A 749 25.27 1.58 -11.80
C GLY A 749 25.19 0.42 -10.80
N VAL A 750 25.10 -0.83 -11.28
CA VAL A 750 25.10 -2.05 -10.47
C VAL A 750 26.54 -2.52 -10.24
N GLY A 751 26.85 -2.94 -9.02
CA GLY A 751 28.17 -3.41 -8.63
C GLY A 751 28.25 -3.58 -7.11
N ALA A 752 29.22 -4.36 -6.66
CA ALA A 752 29.55 -4.46 -5.24
C ALA A 752 31.05 -4.69 -5.09
N HIS A 753 31.63 -4.08 -4.06
CA HIS A 753 33.03 -4.31 -3.70
C HIS A 753 33.23 -5.74 -3.22
N THR A 754 34.32 -6.37 -3.64
CA THR A 754 34.76 -7.65 -3.10
C THR A 754 36.23 -7.60 -2.69
N HIS A 755 36.63 -8.57 -1.86
CA HIS A 755 37.98 -8.72 -1.35
C HIS A 755 38.49 -10.12 -1.69
N GLY A 756 39.81 -10.29 -1.68
CA GLY A 756 40.40 -11.59 -1.91
C GLY A 756 41.85 -11.66 -1.46
N SER A 757 42.45 -12.80 -1.74
CA SER A 757 43.86 -13.03 -1.52
C SER A 757 44.47 -13.81 -2.68
N ALA A 758 45.75 -13.55 -2.93
CA ALA A 758 46.54 -14.32 -3.87
C ALA A 758 47.85 -14.78 -3.20
N LEU A 759 48.27 -16.00 -3.50
CA LEU A 759 49.59 -16.51 -3.17
C LEU A 759 50.30 -16.89 -4.46
N VAL A 760 51.46 -16.31 -4.70
CA VAL A 760 52.24 -16.48 -5.92
C VAL A 760 53.62 -16.99 -5.57
N GLY A 761 54.04 -18.09 -6.19
CA GLY A 761 55.39 -18.65 -6.07
C GLY A 761 56.06 -18.71 -7.43
N SER A 762 57.36 -18.42 -7.49
CA SER A 762 58.15 -18.50 -8.71
C SER A 762 59.49 -19.17 -8.45
N ILE A 763 59.94 -19.98 -9.41
CA ILE A 763 61.32 -20.44 -9.52
C ILE A 763 61.81 -20.10 -10.92
N GLU A 764 62.93 -19.39 -11.00
CA GLU A 764 63.60 -18.98 -12.21
C GLU A 764 65.06 -19.45 -12.18
N GLY A 765 65.62 -19.75 -13.35
CA GLY A 765 67.06 -19.92 -13.50
C GLY A 765 67.54 -19.49 -14.87
N GLY A 766 68.82 -19.12 -14.94
CA GLY A 766 69.48 -18.73 -16.17
C GLY A 766 70.97 -19.04 -16.18
N LEU A 767 71.51 -19.26 -17.39
CA LEU A 767 72.89 -19.69 -17.61
C LEU A 767 73.61 -18.75 -18.58
N PRO A 768 74.44 -17.80 -18.11
CA PRO A 768 75.15 -16.91 -19.01
C PRO A 768 76.29 -17.64 -19.72
N MET A 769 76.34 -17.48 -21.04
CA MET A 769 77.32 -18.08 -21.93
C MET A 769 78.02 -16.94 -22.70
N PRO A 770 79.31 -16.65 -22.40
CA PRO A 770 80.07 -15.65 -23.13
C PRO A 770 80.23 -16.05 -24.61
N LEU A 771 80.03 -15.10 -25.53
CA LEU A 771 80.16 -15.31 -26.99
C LEU A 771 81.43 -14.68 -27.58
N GLY A 772 82.21 -13.94 -26.80
CA GLY A 772 83.37 -13.14 -27.22
C GLY A 772 83.23 -11.66 -26.80
N ALA A 773 84.22 -10.83 -27.16
CA ALA A 773 84.33 -9.36 -26.92
C ALA A 773 83.07 -8.67 -26.33
N ASP A 774 82.89 -8.84 -25.02
CA ASP A 774 81.83 -8.24 -24.21
C ASP A 774 80.37 -8.57 -24.56
N LEU A 775 80.11 -9.71 -25.22
CA LEU A 775 78.77 -10.21 -25.53
C LEU A 775 78.47 -11.52 -24.78
N THR A 776 77.30 -11.62 -24.18
CA THR A 776 76.83 -12.81 -23.44
C THR A 776 75.41 -13.16 -23.85
N ILE A 777 75.15 -14.44 -24.10
CA ILE A 777 73.80 -14.98 -24.27
C ILE A 777 73.41 -15.79 -23.03
N GLU A 778 72.18 -15.69 -22.59
CA GLU A 778 71.70 -16.30 -21.35
C GLU A 778 70.32 -16.92 -21.60
N PRO A 779 70.24 -18.24 -21.82
CA PRO A 779 68.99 -18.97 -21.76
C PRO A 779 68.40 -18.90 -20.35
N GLN A 780 67.09 -18.75 -20.27
CA GLN A 780 66.33 -18.58 -19.02
C GLN A 780 65.09 -19.48 -19.03
N ALA A 781 64.71 -19.99 -17.86
CA ALA A 781 63.45 -20.68 -17.66
C ALA A 781 62.84 -20.25 -16.32
N GLN A 782 61.52 -20.09 -16.30
CA GLN A 782 60.78 -19.73 -15.09
C GLN A 782 59.44 -20.43 -15.05
N VAL A 783 59.03 -20.87 -13.87
CA VAL A 783 57.68 -21.35 -13.61
C VAL A 783 57.10 -20.53 -12.46
N ILE A 784 55.92 -19.96 -12.70
CA ILE A 784 55.14 -19.23 -11.71
C ILE A 784 53.89 -20.06 -11.42
N TRP A 785 53.64 -20.33 -10.14
CA TRP A 785 52.39 -20.87 -9.63
C TRP A 785 51.63 -19.74 -8.92
N GLN A 786 50.31 -19.69 -9.10
CA GLN A 786 49.45 -18.74 -8.42
C GLN A 786 48.16 -19.39 -7.94
N ASN A 787 47.86 -19.26 -6.64
CA ASN A 787 46.53 -19.52 -6.07
C ASN A 787 45.79 -18.19 -5.87
N LEU A 788 44.51 -18.14 -6.24
CA LEU A 788 43.65 -16.98 -6.08
C LEU A 788 42.35 -17.39 -5.38
N SER A 789 41.96 -16.64 -4.36
CA SER A 789 40.69 -16.78 -3.66
C SER A 789 40.00 -15.41 -3.62
N LEU A 790 38.79 -15.32 -4.16
CA LEU A 790 37.96 -14.13 -4.12
C LEU A 790 36.74 -14.43 -3.25
N ASN A 791 36.31 -13.47 -2.44
CA ASN A 791 35.10 -13.59 -1.66
C ASN A 791 33.87 -13.38 -2.55
N ASP A 792 32.80 -14.09 -2.24
CA ASP A 792 31.50 -13.88 -2.87
C ASP A 792 30.97 -12.48 -2.59
N LEU A 793 30.16 -11.96 -3.52
CA LEU A 793 29.50 -10.65 -3.38
C LEU A 793 27.99 -10.77 -3.62
N ASN A 794 27.23 -9.76 -3.20
CA ASN A 794 25.84 -9.61 -3.59
C ASN A 794 25.64 -8.17 -4.08
N ASP A 795 25.18 -8.02 -5.31
CA ASP A 795 25.05 -6.72 -5.97
C ASP A 795 23.61 -6.15 -5.95
N GLY A 796 22.75 -6.72 -5.11
CA GLY A 796 21.34 -6.39 -4.99
C GLY A 796 20.45 -7.05 -6.05
N VAL A 797 21.03 -7.66 -7.09
CA VAL A 797 20.32 -8.44 -8.11
C VAL A 797 20.54 -9.93 -7.89
N SER A 798 21.77 -10.32 -7.58
CA SER A 798 22.18 -11.72 -7.43
C SER A 798 23.32 -11.88 -6.42
N ALA A 799 23.34 -13.01 -5.72
CA ALA A 799 24.54 -13.52 -5.07
C ALA A 799 25.50 -14.07 -6.14
N VAL A 800 26.72 -13.55 -6.17
CA VAL A 800 27.76 -13.88 -7.14
C VAL A 800 28.88 -14.63 -6.42
N GLY A 801 29.01 -15.90 -6.76
CA GLY A 801 30.03 -16.79 -6.24
C GLY A 801 31.26 -16.86 -7.14
N PHE A 802 32.45 -16.78 -6.55
CA PHE A 802 33.72 -16.92 -7.28
C PHE A 802 34.37 -18.27 -7.00
N ASN A 803 34.55 -19.08 -8.03
CA ASN A 803 35.30 -20.32 -7.93
C ASN A 803 36.61 -20.17 -8.73
N ASN A 804 37.64 -19.77 -8.00
CA ASN A 804 38.98 -19.57 -8.53
C ASN A 804 39.96 -20.50 -7.82
N GLY A 805 41.08 -20.78 -8.49
CA GLY A 805 42.06 -21.71 -7.94
C GLY A 805 43.47 -21.51 -8.47
N ASN A 806 44.17 -22.63 -8.64
CA ASN A 806 45.56 -22.65 -9.06
C ASN A 806 45.69 -22.35 -10.57
N ALA A 807 46.65 -21.50 -10.91
CA ALA A 807 47.09 -21.24 -12.28
C ALA A 807 48.62 -21.32 -12.34
N PHE A 808 49.14 -21.61 -13.53
CA PHE A 808 50.57 -21.70 -13.79
C PHE A 808 50.93 -20.87 -15.02
N LEU A 809 52.10 -20.22 -14.98
CA LEU A 809 52.74 -19.57 -16.11
C LEU A 809 54.16 -20.14 -16.26
N ALA A 810 54.44 -20.78 -17.39
CA ALA A 810 55.79 -21.18 -17.76
C ALA A 810 56.39 -20.16 -18.74
N ARG A 811 57.64 -19.77 -18.51
CA ARG A 811 58.44 -18.89 -19.38
C ARG A 811 59.70 -19.61 -19.82
N LEU A 812 59.96 -19.60 -21.12
CA LEU A 812 61.25 -19.95 -21.71
C LEU A 812 61.80 -18.72 -22.42
N GLY A 813 63.00 -18.30 -22.05
CA GLY A 813 63.60 -17.05 -22.49
C GLY A 813 65.02 -17.19 -22.99
N VAL A 814 65.45 -16.25 -23.82
CA VAL A 814 66.85 -16.05 -24.18
C VAL A 814 67.15 -14.55 -24.09
N ARG A 815 68.20 -14.21 -23.36
CA ARG A 815 68.66 -12.83 -23.14
C ARG A 815 70.03 -12.63 -23.75
N LEU A 816 70.20 -11.63 -24.60
CA LEU A 816 71.46 -11.21 -25.18
C LEU A 816 71.88 -9.90 -24.53
N LYS A 817 73.03 -9.87 -23.86
CA LYS A 817 73.55 -8.68 -23.17
C LYS A 817 74.96 -8.33 -23.64
N SER A 818 75.24 -7.03 -23.73
CA SER A 818 76.58 -6.50 -23.93
C SER A 818 77.06 -5.78 -22.68
N ARG A 819 78.37 -5.59 -22.51
CA ARG A 819 78.96 -4.87 -21.39
C ARG A 819 80.01 -3.88 -21.90
N PHE A 820 79.96 -2.63 -21.47
CA PHE A 820 81.06 -1.69 -21.72
C PHE A 820 81.16 -0.65 -20.61
N GLU A 821 82.34 -0.06 -20.48
CA GLU A 821 82.63 0.94 -19.47
C GLU A 821 82.85 2.30 -20.14
N THR A 822 82.09 3.31 -19.74
CA THR A 822 82.28 4.69 -20.22
C THR A 822 81.84 5.67 -19.15
N SER A 823 82.54 6.80 -19.05
CA SER A 823 82.21 7.89 -18.13
C SER A 823 82.14 7.46 -16.65
N GLY A 824 82.93 6.45 -16.24
CA GLY A 824 83.00 5.95 -14.87
C GLY A 824 81.85 5.03 -14.45
N ALA A 825 80.96 4.66 -15.38
CA ALA A 825 79.86 3.73 -15.16
C ALA A 825 79.98 2.49 -16.08
N ILE A 826 79.48 1.35 -15.61
CA ILE A 826 79.35 0.13 -16.41
C ILE A 826 77.95 0.09 -16.99
N TRP A 827 77.84 -0.03 -18.30
CA TRP A 827 76.59 -0.08 -19.04
C TRP A 827 76.38 -1.47 -19.63
N GLN A 828 75.19 -2.01 -19.43
CA GLN A 828 74.80 -3.35 -19.87
C GLN A 828 73.45 -3.32 -20.60
N PRO A 829 73.42 -2.90 -21.88
CA PRO A 829 72.22 -3.00 -22.68
C PRO A 829 71.92 -4.46 -22.98
N TYR A 830 70.63 -4.80 -23.05
CA TYR A 830 70.20 -6.15 -23.33
C TYR A 830 68.91 -6.22 -24.16
N LEU A 831 68.74 -7.35 -24.84
CA LEU A 831 67.53 -7.76 -25.52
C LEU A 831 67.10 -9.12 -24.97
N ARG A 832 65.82 -9.32 -24.66
CA ARG A 832 65.28 -10.61 -24.20
C ARG A 832 64.07 -11.01 -25.03
N LEU A 833 64.04 -12.27 -25.43
CA LEU A 833 62.91 -12.90 -26.11
C LEU A 833 62.37 -14.01 -25.23
N ASN A 834 61.05 -14.02 -25.02
CA ASN A 834 60.37 -14.97 -24.15
C ASN A 834 59.19 -15.62 -24.86
N LEU A 835 59.01 -16.92 -24.64
CA LEU A 835 57.79 -17.67 -24.89
C LEU A 835 57.10 -17.97 -23.55
N LEU A 836 55.84 -17.58 -23.44
CA LEU A 836 55.02 -17.65 -22.24
C LEU A 836 53.86 -18.62 -22.48
N ARG A 837 53.57 -19.52 -21.53
CA ARG A 837 52.44 -20.45 -21.58
C ARG A 837 51.69 -20.45 -20.24
N SER A 838 50.44 -19.98 -20.28
CA SER A 838 49.51 -20.03 -19.15
C SER A 838 48.65 -21.29 -19.20
N PHE A 839 48.42 -21.94 -18.06
CA PHE A 839 47.56 -23.12 -17.94
C PHE A 839 47.04 -23.35 -16.51
N GLY A 840 46.03 -24.21 -16.37
CA GLY A 840 45.67 -24.84 -15.09
C GLY A 840 44.47 -24.28 -14.34
N SER A 841 43.93 -23.09 -14.68
CA SER A 841 42.73 -22.58 -14.01
C SER A 841 41.44 -22.93 -14.76
N HIS A 842 40.41 -23.33 -14.01
CA HIS A 842 39.02 -23.44 -14.44
C HIS A 842 38.21 -22.38 -13.69
N ASP A 843 38.58 -21.11 -13.88
CA ASP A 843 37.94 -20.00 -13.20
C ASP A 843 36.46 -19.93 -13.63
N SER A 844 35.55 -19.87 -12.66
CA SER A 844 34.12 -19.73 -12.93
C SER A 844 33.45 -18.78 -11.96
N THR A 845 32.40 -18.12 -12.45
CA THR A 845 31.56 -17.21 -11.68
C THR A 845 30.13 -17.73 -11.70
N THR A 846 29.53 -17.91 -10.53
CA THR A 846 28.19 -18.48 -10.38
C THR A 846 27.21 -17.43 -9.91
N PHE A 847 26.07 -17.28 -10.60
CA PHE A 847 25.02 -16.33 -10.24
C PHE A 847 23.84 -17.07 -9.60
N ASP A 848 23.43 -16.63 -8.41
CA ASP A 848 22.36 -17.20 -7.57
C ASP A 848 22.46 -18.73 -7.41
N GLY A 849 23.69 -19.26 -7.40
CA GLY A 849 23.95 -20.69 -7.26
C GLY A 849 23.53 -21.56 -8.46
N THR A 850 22.99 -20.98 -9.53
CA THR A 850 22.39 -21.74 -10.64
C THR A 850 23.13 -21.56 -11.96
N THR A 851 23.49 -20.31 -12.31
CA THR A 851 24.09 -20.01 -13.62
C THR A 851 25.59 -19.89 -13.50
N VAL A 852 26.32 -20.86 -14.03
CA VAL A 852 27.79 -20.91 -14.01
C VAL A 852 28.35 -20.36 -15.32
N ILE A 853 29.24 -19.37 -15.21
CA ILE A 853 29.94 -18.74 -16.33
C ILE A 853 31.42 -19.08 -16.21
N SER A 854 31.94 -19.85 -17.16
CA SER A 854 33.33 -20.32 -17.16
C SER A 854 34.22 -19.44 -18.04
N ASN A 855 35.43 -19.18 -17.54
CA ASN A 855 36.48 -18.49 -18.27
C ASN A 855 37.68 -19.43 -18.50
N GLY A 856 38.19 -19.45 -19.73
CA GLY A 856 39.40 -20.17 -20.11
C GLY A 856 40.65 -19.31 -19.90
N SER A 857 41.68 -19.91 -19.29
CA SER A 857 42.95 -19.24 -18.97
C SER A 857 44.15 -19.73 -19.81
N ASN A 858 43.93 -20.68 -20.71
CA ASN A 858 45.00 -21.28 -21.52
C ASN A 858 45.41 -20.33 -22.64
N GLN A 859 46.60 -19.75 -22.54
CA GLN A 859 47.12 -18.78 -23.52
C GLN A 859 48.61 -19.00 -23.77
N THR A 860 49.06 -18.76 -25.00
CA THR A 860 50.47 -18.72 -25.36
C THR A 860 50.81 -17.32 -25.87
N ALA A 861 51.83 -16.69 -25.30
CA ALA A 861 52.25 -15.35 -25.66
C ALA A 861 53.76 -15.29 -25.98
N GLY A 862 54.12 -14.37 -26.86
CA GLY A 862 55.50 -13.96 -27.10
C GLY A 862 55.76 -12.64 -26.40
N GLN A 863 56.94 -12.49 -25.81
CA GLN A 863 57.35 -11.24 -25.16
C GLN A 863 58.75 -10.85 -25.60
N LEU A 864 58.91 -9.57 -25.92
CA LEU A 864 60.16 -8.90 -26.26
C LEU A 864 60.46 -7.87 -25.17
N ASN A 865 61.66 -7.91 -24.60
CA ASN A 865 62.14 -6.89 -23.69
C ASN A 865 63.41 -6.25 -24.25
N ALA A 866 63.54 -4.94 -24.10
CA ALA A 866 64.78 -4.22 -24.32
C ALA A 866 65.06 -3.39 -23.06
N GLY A 867 66.28 -3.43 -22.56
CA GLY A 867 66.60 -2.73 -21.33
C GLY A 867 68.08 -2.39 -21.20
N LEU A 868 68.38 -1.71 -20.10
CA LEU A 868 69.71 -1.22 -19.77
C LEU A 868 69.91 -1.36 -18.27
N VAL A 869 71.02 -1.98 -17.88
CA VAL A 869 71.51 -1.97 -16.50
C VAL A 869 72.74 -1.07 -16.44
N ALA A 870 72.77 -0.16 -15.48
CA ALA A 870 73.86 0.79 -15.29
C ALA A 870 74.39 0.70 -13.86
N THR A 871 75.64 0.30 -13.69
CA THR A 871 76.39 0.46 -12.43
C THR A 871 76.97 1.87 -12.42
N ILE A 872 76.29 2.78 -11.73
CA ILE A 872 76.59 4.22 -11.73
C ILE A 872 77.86 4.50 -10.92
N ASN A 873 77.99 3.84 -9.76
CA ASN A 873 79.15 3.87 -8.90
C ASN A 873 79.20 2.57 -8.07
N LYS A 874 80.12 2.48 -7.10
CA LYS A 874 80.32 1.28 -6.27
C LYS A 874 79.09 0.87 -5.44
N SER A 875 78.19 1.80 -5.15
CA SER A 875 77.08 1.65 -4.21
C SER A 875 75.71 1.88 -4.85
N THR A 876 75.63 2.18 -6.16
CA THR A 876 74.36 2.53 -6.80
C THR A 876 74.31 1.97 -8.20
N SER A 877 73.24 1.21 -8.47
CA SER A 877 72.91 0.71 -9.79
C SER A 877 71.46 1.04 -10.15
N ALA A 878 71.20 1.36 -11.40
CA ALA A 878 69.87 1.61 -11.92
C ALA A 878 69.61 0.76 -13.15
N PHE A 879 68.37 0.32 -13.34
CA PHE A 879 67.99 -0.46 -14.51
C PHE A 879 66.59 -0.10 -14.98
N VAL A 880 66.42 -0.09 -16.30
CA VAL A 880 65.17 0.24 -16.97
C VAL A 880 64.90 -0.78 -18.06
N THR A 881 63.65 -1.23 -18.12
CA THR A 881 63.19 -2.23 -19.09
C THR A 881 61.92 -1.74 -19.77
N ALA A 882 61.86 -1.92 -21.09
CA ALA A 882 60.65 -1.78 -21.88
C ALA A 882 60.23 -3.15 -22.41
N THR A 883 58.96 -3.48 -22.25
CA THR A 883 58.40 -4.81 -22.50
C THR A 883 57.20 -4.72 -23.43
N TYR A 884 57.20 -5.56 -24.47
CA TYR A 884 56.06 -5.77 -25.35
C TYR A 884 55.66 -7.25 -25.35
N THR A 885 54.42 -7.53 -24.93
CA THR A 885 53.84 -8.88 -24.95
C THR A 885 52.68 -8.93 -25.94
N THR A 886 52.62 -9.98 -26.75
CA THR A 886 51.53 -10.25 -27.70
C THR A 886 51.15 -11.72 -27.69
N ASN A 887 49.88 -12.05 -27.91
CA ASN A 887 49.43 -13.43 -28.03
C ASN A 887 50.00 -14.10 -29.30
N LEU A 888 50.40 -15.37 -29.16
CA LEU A 888 50.80 -16.26 -30.25
C LEU A 888 49.78 -17.39 -30.47
N GLY A 889 48.96 -17.69 -29.46
CA GLY A 889 47.85 -18.64 -29.55
C GLY A 889 46.91 -18.53 -28.34
N GLY A 890 45.62 -18.79 -28.56
CA GLY A 890 44.55 -18.49 -27.60
C GLY A 890 44.01 -17.07 -27.74
N ALA A 891 43.22 -16.62 -26.75
CA ALA A 891 42.59 -15.31 -26.74
C ALA A 891 43.58 -14.11 -26.82
N GLN A 892 43.04 -12.94 -27.15
CA GLN A 892 43.84 -11.73 -27.36
C GLN A 892 44.56 -11.29 -26.08
N GLN A 893 45.87 -11.05 -26.18
CA GLN A 893 46.66 -10.43 -25.12
C GLN A 893 47.65 -9.47 -25.76
N ARG A 894 47.64 -8.21 -25.30
CA ARG A 894 48.62 -7.20 -25.67
C ARG A 894 48.96 -6.37 -24.44
N THR A 895 50.22 -6.37 -24.05
CA THR A 895 50.72 -5.55 -22.94
C THR A 895 51.93 -4.76 -23.40
N VAL A 896 51.92 -3.46 -23.13
CA VAL A 896 53.11 -2.60 -23.20
C VAL A 896 53.42 -2.22 -21.77
N MET A 897 54.63 -2.51 -21.29
CA MET A 897 55.05 -2.25 -19.92
C MET A 897 56.41 -1.57 -19.91
N ALA A 898 56.63 -0.70 -18.94
CA ALA A 898 57.93 -0.17 -18.61
C ALA A 898 58.14 -0.29 -17.10
N ASP A 899 59.36 -0.65 -16.72
CA ASP A 899 59.77 -0.74 -15.33
C ASP A 899 61.14 -0.10 -15.13
N ALA A 900 61.32 0.50 -13.97
CA ALA A 900 62.53 1.18 -13.56
C ALA A 900 62.84 0.84 -12.11
N SER A 901 64.09 0.48 -11.86
CA SER A 901 64.54 -0.01 -10.57
C SER A 901 65.88 0.61 -10.19
N ILE A 902 66.09 0.80 -8.90
CA ILE A 902 67.36 1.27 -8.33
C ILE A 902 67.75 0.34 -7.19
N ARG A 903 69.03 -0.01 -7.12
CA ARG A 903 69.65 -0.79 -6.05
C ARG A 903 70.77 0.02 -5.40
N TRP A 904 70.78 0.04 -4.08
CA TRP A 904 71.82 0.67 -3.26
C TRP A 904 72.49 -0.38 -2.38
N SER A 905 73.82 -0.42 -2.42
CA SER A 905 74.65 -1.37 -1.68
C SER A 905 75.73 -0.65 -0.86
N TRP A 906 76.09 -1.20 0.30
CA TRP A 906 77.07 -0.59 1.22
C TRP A 906 77.99 -1.59 1.90
#